data_AF-A0AAQ6IPJ4-F1
#
_entry.id   AF-A0AAQ6IPJ4-F1
#
_cell.length_a   1.000
_cell.length_b   1.000
_cell.length_c   1.000
_cell.angle_alpha   90.00
_cell.angle_beta   90.00
_cell.angle_gamma   90.00
#
_symmetry.space_group_name_H-M   'P 1'
#
loop_
_entity.id
_entity.type
_entity.pdbx_description
1 polymer ?
#
loop_
_entity_poly.entity_id
_entity_poly.type
_entity_poly.pdbx_seq_one_letter_code
_entity_poly.pdbx_strand_id
1 'polypeptide(L)'
;MRGIILCSLVALACKLCCYIALNPKKTYEYSYHGVVNFGLGKPNLAESAVRMACKFKIAGASAQTFILQVSDLTFEEFNGFPGKNGFNVAPKLTQRIAAQLIKPFMFDYVSGHVGDIHAAPEVSDTVVNIVRGILGFFEVTVKTTQRIYELEEVGIHGMCQSNYAIEESKETKDMIVSQVVDISNCREKAAVSGGMAAAMLDKMSQQRGKSLTSTVRYVYTVRPTAEGGVIARAHGLEQQYFSPFNVKGGSFKMQAIKETELLSVSDTAGNIAPGPMENKGNLVYKFVSAEANVPIMMQNLADPIPKAVELIKHLAAANYYQIDSATTEDTIKLYQLLRVIPFEGLEVMWKQFAENAEHRRWFLDMSVEVGDARILKFLQMRFQAGDISANEARQTFVLAINHLQAVPDLVEMAKMFLTMPFSKSNIYLWNMVVLAYGSLVFKYCASYTPCPVAAVQPLLDMAMEGMKTGSEADMVIALKALGNAGHPGSIKTIMRFLPGVAATPVDLPPRVLSAAVQSMRLTAARDPHTVQDITMTLFLQKNLPSEIRMLAFMILFDTKPSMALVSTVTAHLQEEKDIHVVSFALSYMRGYAKSSTPENHFLSTACNIAVKILAPKFGRLSFFNSKAVHIDWFNDDFLMGKSAELFMLKSAPYILPTKMMLKGNFYAIGRILQLLEGGIRPEGIKELFGTSIPGFKGDLSFSDLQAIFNVLKNWENLPSNKPVFSIYSRVFGQEWIFADFKKDIIQNFVKAVSPSAGKGTPLWELIENMQRGLSWHWTKPFLIYEARYFQATTLGLPLEISKYYQTVNGITVNAKAAVNPPMTDHLGQLMTSEISLETDGFIGYTKDFWVFYGINTEMFQCGCEFKSKTPFAIPWRFTAKINVPEKKFEFDFPPCKKELELFSMSSNVYAVSRNIEDPALAKMTPIMPTIIDCSFKLCLLQHSQNSVKMCFESNIYGAGVCMESELRRAYYHEYYPLSYFLGYTHFAVKVVPGRHKSRTLHQTVLCNSKLNHRLKYSPENVTFHKYVCPLIQVLDATPEALFNIKAFAMSGNQKPEGYDAAMYYTPEADFQNTQLIVSQVGEATNWKMCVDTSAGVVVLWFSFTVPETMAEMGRRIGSYIPGMAFLLGFYQQHERNAKQEVSASVAAASADSVDVKIEFPEVLEETFTTYIFMQSYKILTLHITGLCCCIYMDVSFLLPCH
;
A
#
# COMPACT_ATOMS: atom_id res chain seq x y z
N MET A 1 -14.58 65.62 -52.44
CA MET A 1 -14.85 65.83 -50.99
C MET A 1 -15.53 64.63 -50.31
N ARG A 2 -16.80 64.26 -50.61
CA ARG A 2 -17.51 63.19 -49.85
C ARG A 2 -16.73 61.87 -49.67
N GLY A 3 -16.03 61.37 -50.69
CA GLY A 3 -15.19 60.17 -50.57
C GLY A 3 -14.00 60.32 -49.60
N ILE A 4 -13.36 61.50 -49.56
CA ILE A 4 -12.29 61.79 -48.58
C ILE A 4 -12.86 61.83 -47.17
N ILE A 5 -14.04 62.44 -46.98
CA ILE A 5 -14.74 62.43 -45.69
C ILE A 5 -15.10 60.99 -45.27
N LEU A 6 -15.49 60.12 -46.21
CA LEU A 6 -15.77 58.71 -45.91
C LEU A 6 -14.49 57.94 -45.51
N CYS A 7 -13.37 58.11 -46.25
CA CYS A 7 -12.09 57.53 -45.85
C CYS A 7 -11.59 58.07 -44.50
N SER A 8 -11.75 59.37 -44.23
CA SER A 8 -11.43 59.96 -42.93
C SER A 8 -12.38 59.49 -41.82
N LEU A 9 -13.65 59.19 -42.10
CA LEU A 9 -14.58 58.62 -41.13
C LEU A 9 -14.29 57.14 -40.85
N VAL A 10 -13.89 56.34 -41.85
CA VAL A 10 -13.42 54.97 -41.64
C VAL A 10 -12.09 54.97 -40.87
N ALA A 11 -11.17 55.89 -41.17
CA ALA A 11 -9.94 56.07 -40.39
C ALA A 11 -10.20 56.61 -38.97
N LEU A 12 -11.26 57.42 -38.75
CA LEU A 12 -11.69 57.83 -37.41
C LEU A 12 -12.42 56.72 -36.65
N ALA A 13 -13.15 55.84 -37.34
CA ALA A 13 -13.76 54.64 -36.76
C ALA A 13 -12.71 53.57 -36.42
N CYS A 14 -11.53 53.64 -37.03
CA CYS A 14 -10.35 52.83 -36.69
C CYS A 14 -9.48 53.45 -35.57
N LYS A 15 -10.03 54.40 -34.78
CA LYS A 15 -9.33 54.92 -33.58
C LYS A 15 -9.42 53.94 -32.43
N LEU A 16 -8.26 53.59 -31.88
CA LEU A 16 -8.06 52.62 -30.78
C LEU A 16 -8.56 51.21 -31.10
N CYS A 17 -7.86 50.53 -32.01
CA CYS A 17 -7.78 49.08 -31.95
C CYS A 17 -6.98 48.67 -30.69
N CYS A 18 -7.69 48.41 -29.59
CA CYS A 18 -7.09 48.00 -28.31
C CYS A 18 -6.60 46.54 -28.27
N TYR A 19 -5.98 46.02 -29.34
CA TYR A 19 -5.16 44.82 -29.22
C TYR A 19 -3.88 45.15 -28.45
N ILE A 20 -3.34 44.20 -27.68
CA ILE A 20 -2.06 44.39 -27.01
C ILE A 20 -0.92 44.24 -28.04
N ALA A 21 0.05 45.14 -27.97
CA ALA A 21 1.11 45.24 -28.96
C ALA A 21 2.44 45.67 -28.36
N LEU A 22 3.51 45.13 -28.93
CA LEU A 22 4.88 45.59 -28.76
C LEU A 22 5.32 46.18 -30.11
N ASN A 23 5.88 47.38 -30.11
CA ASN A 23 6.45 47.99 -31.31
C ASN A 23 7.89 47.47 -31.50
N PRO A 24 8.25 46.86 -32.63
CA PRO A 24 9.58 46.31 -32.86
C PRO A 24 10.70 47.37 -32.98
N LYS A 25 10.37 48.66 -32.94
CA LYS A 25 11.32 49.79 -32.84
C LYS A 25 11.50 50.30 -31.41
N LYS A 26 10.80 49.72 -30.43
CA LYS A 26 10.83 50.12 -29.03
C LYS A 26 11.43 49.02 -28.15
N THR A 27 12.17 49.46 -27.14
CA THR A 27 12.66 48.62 -26.04
C THR A 27 11.90 48.99 -24.78
N TYR A 28 11.23 47.99 -24.20
CA TYR A 28 10.39 48.09 -23.00
C TYR A 28 11.16 47.49 -21.82
N GLU A 29 11.32 48.24 -20.73
CA GLU A 29 12.00 47.78 -19.51
C GLU A 29 10.98 47.61 -18.39
N TYR A 30 10.97 46.42 -17.79
CA TYR A 30 10.01 46.00 -16.77
C TYR A 30 10.73 45.58 -15.48
N SER A 31 10.10 45.82 -14.35
CA SER A 31 10.38 45.07 -13.11
C SER A 31 9.60 43.76 -13.12
N TYR A 32 10.12 42.74 -12.43
CA TYR A 32 9.42 41.50 -12.14
C TYR A 32 9.62 41.10 -10.68
N HIS A 33 8.55 40.65 -10.04
CA HIS A 33 8.56 40.12 -8.69
C HIS A 33 7.66 38.86 -8.64
N GLY A 34 8.24 37.70 -8.35
CA GLY A 34 7.54 36.42 -8.22
C GLY A 34 7.78 35.79 -6.86
N VAL A 35 6.73 35.27 -6.23
CA VAL A 35 6.77 34.58 -4.92
C VAL A 35 5.87 33.35 -4.98
N VAL A 36 6.34 32.21 -4.47
CA VAL A 36 5.46 31.08 -4.13
C VAL A 36 5.68 30.65 -2.69
N ASN A 37 4.58 30.56 -1.91
CA ASN A 37 4.59 30.10 -0.52
C ASN A 37 3.67 28.89 -0.31
N PHE A 38 4.07 28.04 0.63
CA PHE A 38 3.38 26.82 1.06
C PHE A 38 3.19 26.82 2.58
N GLY A 39 1.99 26.44 3.01
CA GLY A 39 1.64 26.35 4.43
C GLY A 39 0.19 25.95 4.62
N LEU A 40 -0.42 26.41 5.71
CA LEU A 40 -1.87 26.32 5.93
C LEU A 40 -2.60 27.67 5.80
N GLY A 41 -1.89 28.77 5.48
CA GLY A 41 -2.52 30.07 5.26
C GLY A 41 -3.17 30.67 6.53
N LYS A 42 -2.62 30.35 7.71
CA LYS A 42 -3.03 30.89 9.02
C LYS A 42 -1.82 31.53 9.71
N PRO A 43 -2.00 32.57 10.54
CA PRO A 43 -0.92 33.15 11.33
C PRO A 43 -0.35 32.15 12.35
N ASN A 44 0.92 32.36 12.74
CA ASN A 44 1.66 31.60 13.76
C ASN A 44 2.01 30.13 13.44
N LEU A 45 1.75 29.66 12.22
CA LEU A 45 2.27 28.37 11.71
C LEU A 45 3.52 28.60 10.85
N ALA A 46 4.38 27.60 10.72
CA ALA A 46 5.54 27.72 9.84
C ALA A 46 5.14 27.54 8.37
N GLU A 47 5.67 28.41 7.52
CA GLU A 47 5.55 28.34 6.06
C GLU A 47 6.94 28.22 5.42
N SER A 48 6.97 27.78 4.16
CA SER A 48 8.15 27.83 3.30
C SER A 48 7.81 28.63 2.05
N ALA A 49 8.76 29.41 1.54
CA ALA A 49 8.56 30.17 0.32
C ALA A 49 9.87 30.42 -0.42
N VAL A 50 9.77 30.72 -1.72
CA VAL A 50 10.85 31.34 -2.48
C VAL A 50 10.36 32.62 -3.14
N ARG A 51 11.25 33.61 -3.23
CA ARG A 51 11.04 34.88 -3.93
C ARG A 51 12.13 35.06 -4.98
N MET A 52 11.72 35.51 -6.17
CA MET A 52 12.60 35.91 -7.25
C MET A 52 12.21 37.32 -7.70
N ALA A 53 13.15 38.25 -7.69
CA ALA A 53 12.97 39.59 -8.26
C ALA A 53 14.05 39.85 -9.32
N CYS A 54 13.69 40.56 -10.38
CA CYS A 54 14.62 40.96 -11.44
C CYS A 54 14.07 42.15 -12.24
N LYS A 55 14.84 42.64 -13.20
CA LYS A 55 14.34 43.45 -14.31
C LYS A 55 14.45 42.64 -15.59
N PHE A 56 13.57 42.90 -16.55
CA PHE A 56 13.70 42.37 -17.90
C PHE A 56 13.44 43.43 -18.96
N LYS A 57 14.11 43.29 -20.11
CA LYS A 57 13.94 44.14 -21.29
C LYS A 57 13.38 43.31 -22.42
N ILE A 58 12.35 43.83 -23.07
CA ILE A 58 11.85 43.29 -24.34
C ILE A 58 12.18 44.30 -25.44
N ALA A 59 12.93 43.88 -26.45
CA ALA A 59 13.29 44.66 -27.63
C ALA A 59 12.85 43.94 -28.92
N GLY A 60 12.53 44.69 -29.96
CA GLY A 60 12.22 44.10 -31.27
C GLY A 60 13.46 43.52 -31.96
N ALA A 61 13.28 42.38 -32.64
CA ALA A 61 14.29 41.77 -33.51
C ALA A 61 13.78 41.59 -34.95
N SER A 62 12.48 41.33 -35.13
CA SER A 62 11.78 41.29 -36.42
C SER A 62 10.44 42.04 -36.33
N ALA A 63 9.62 41.99 -37.39
CA ALA A 63 8.27 42.55 -37.34
C ALA A 63 7.31 41.81 -36.38
N GLN A 64 7.63 40.56 -36.01
CA GLN A 64 6.84 39.70 -35.11
C GLN A 64 7.67 38.99 -34.04
N THR A 65 9.00 39.11 -34.06
CA THR A 65 9.92 38.40 -33.15
C THR A 65 10.62 39.39 -32.24
N PHE A 66 10.67 39.08 -30.95
CA PHE A 66 11.21 39.93 -29.89
C PHE A 66 12.28 39.18 -29.08
N ILE A 67 13.17 39.94 -28.44
CA ILE A 67 14.23 39.43 -27.56
C ILE A 67 13.94 39.90 -26.14
N LEU A 68 13.85 38.95 -25.21
CA LEU A 68 13.81 39.16 -23.76
C LEU A 68 15.22 38.99 -23.18
N GLN A 69 15.67 39.93 -22.36
CA GLN A 69 16.92 39.89 -21.60
C GLN A 69 16.66 40.21 -20.13
N VAL A 70 17.20 39.44 -19.19
CA VAL A 70 17.01 39.65 -17.74
C VAL A 70 18.27 40.24 -17.10
N SER A 71 18.09 41.15 -16.14
CA SER A 71 19.15 41.70 -15.30
C SER A 71 18.71 41.81 -13.84
N ASP A 72 19.64 42.19 -12.95
CA ASP A 72 19.36 42.54 -11.55
C ASP A 72 18.64 41.42 -10.76
N LEU A 73 18.93 40.16 -11.06
CA LEU A 73 18.31 39.00 -10.44
C LEU A 73 18.70 38.86 -8.96
N THR A 74 17.69 38.71 -8.10
CA THR A 74 17.83 38.19 -6.73
C THR A 74 16.96 36.97 -6.53
N PHE A 75 17.46 35.97 -5.78
CA PHE A 75 16.70 34.81 -5.34
C PHE A 75 16.81 34.65 -3.82
N GLU A 76 15.68 34.46 -3.16
CA GLU A 76 15.57 34.47 -1.70
C GLU A 76 14.69 33.33 -1.18
N GLU A 77 15.12 32.74 -0.06
CA GLU A 77 14.46 31.62 0.60
C GLU A 77 13.85 32.04 1.95
N PHE A 78 12.60 31.62 2.18
CA PHE A 78 11.90 31.72 3.46
C PHE A 78 11.63 30.33 4.02
N ASN A 79 11.83 30.17 5.33
CA ASN A 79 11.45 29.00 6.11
C ASN A 79 11.25 29.44 7.56
N GLY A 80 10.08 29.18 8.14
CA GLY A 80 9.76 29.55 9.52
C GLY A 80 8.43 30.28 9.67
N PHE A 81 8.28 31.05 10.74
CA PHE A 81 7.00 31.66 11.13
C PHE A 81 6.87 33.08 10.54
N PRO A 82 5.83 33.37 9.73
CA PRO A 82 5.59 34.71 9.20
C PRO A 82 5.52 35.77 10.31
N GLY A 83 6.20 36.90 10.10
CA GLY A 83 6.31 37.99 11.08
C GLY A 83 7.37 37.79 12.19
N LYS A 84 7.96 36.59 12.34
CA LYS A 84 9.15 36.36 13.18
C LYS A 84 10.40 36.17 12.32
N ASN A 85 10.27 35.38 11.25
CA ASN A 85 11.35 35.12 10.29
C ASN A 85 11.20 36.04 9.06
N GLY A 86 12.31 36.22 8.33
CA GLY A 86 12.36 36.96 7.07
C GLY A 86 12.88 36.11 5.92
N PHE A 87 12.75 36.64 4.69
CA PHE A 87 13.43 36.11 3.51
C PHE A 87 14.94 36.27 3.64
N ASN A 88 15.71 35.33 3.09
CA ASN A 88 17.17 35.31 3.13
C ASN A 88 17.70 35.16 1.70
N VAL A 89 18.62 36.01 1.26
CA VAL A 89 19.25 35.88 -0.06
C VAL A 89 20.05 34.57 -0.14
N ALA A 90 19.87 33.83 -1.22
CA ALA A 90 20.65 32.64 -1.55
C ALA A 90 21.66 33.00 -2.66
N PRO A 91 22.86 33.55 -2.35
CA PRO A 91 23.72 34.20 -3.33
C PRO A 91 24.28 33.23 -4.39
N LYS A 92 24.71 32.02 -3.99
CA LYS A 92 25.19 31.00 -4.93
C LYS A 92 24.08 30.55 -5.90
N LEU A 93 22.89 30.27 -5.37
CA LEU A 93 21.72 29.90 -6.17
C LEU A 93 21.32 31.03 -7.12
N THR A 94 21.31 32.27 -6.64
CA THR A 94 21.10 33.48 -7.46
C THR A 94 22.11 33.53 -8.61
N GLN A 95 23.40 33.32 -8.34
CA GLN A 95 24.46 33.31 -9.36
C GLN A 95 24.26 32.18 -10.39
N ARG A 96 23.88 30.97 -9.94
CA ARG A 96 23.63 29.81 -10.81
C ARG A 96 22.41 29.99 -11.73
N ILE A 97 21.34 30.62 -11.25
CA ILE A 97 20.18 30.95 -12.07
C ILE A 97 20.52 32.11 -13.02
N ALA A 98 21.18 33.17 -12.52
CA ALA A 98 21.59 34.34 -13.30
C ALA A 98 22.50 33.97 -14.49
N ALA A 99 23.44 33.04 -14.30
CA ALA A 99 24.36 32.57 -15.35
C ALA A 99 23.65 31.95 -16.57
N GLN A 100 22.38 31.55 -16.44
CA GLN A 100 21.52 31.12 -17.54
C GLN A 100 20.52 32.22 -17.94
N LEU A 101 19.83 32.82 -16.96
CA LEU A 101 18.71 33.73 -17.20
C LEU A 101 19.12 35.10 -17.78
N ILE A 102 20.38 35.52 -17.64
CA ILE A 102 20.91 36.75 -18.28
C ILE A 102 21.05 36.61 -19.81
N LYS A 103 21.06 35.39 -20.34
CA LYS A 103 21.18 35.15 -21.80
C LYS A 103 19.90 35.62 -22.52
N PRO A 104 20.00 36.05 -23.79
CA PRO A 104 18.83 36.46 -24.55
C PRO A 104 17.92 35.27 -24.86
N PHE A 105 16.61 35.49 -24.71
CA PHE A 105 15.55 34.58 -25.14
C PHE A 105 14.80 35.24 -26.30
N MET A 106 14.61 34.53 -27.41
CA MET A 106 13.76 35.01 -28.51
C MET A 106 12.37 34.40 -28.39
N PHE A 107 11.35 35.15 -28.76
CA PHE A 107 9.98 34.65 -28.86
C PHE A 107 9.23 35.40 -29.97
N ASP A 108 8.34 34.70 -30.66
CA ASP A 108 7.39 35.34 -31.56
C ASP A 108 6.20 35.91 -30.77
N TYR A 109 5.68 37.06 -31.20
CA TYR A 109 4.60 37.77 -30.55
C TYR A 109 3.67 38.46 -31.55
N VAL A 110 2.39 38.09 -31.53
CA VAL A 110 1.38 38.64 -32.46
C VAL A 110 0.08 38.91 -31.71
N SER A 111 -0.35 40.18 -31.71
CA SER A 111 -1.69 40.63 -31.27
C SER A 111 -2.16 40.20 -29.87
N GLY A 112 -1.24 39.86 -28.96
CA GLY A 112 -1.56 39.34 -27.62
C GLY A 112 -1.17 37.88 -27.38
N HIS A 113 -0.54 37.20 -28.35
CA HIS A 113 -0.17 35.78 -28.27
C HIS A 113 1.34 35.56 -28.40
N VAL A 114 1.88 34.65 -27.59
CA VAL A 114 3.29 34.21 -27.54
C VAL A 114 3.46 32.90 -28.32
N GLY A 115 4.31 32.93 -29.35
CA GLY A 115 4.64 31.80 -30.20
C GLY A 115 5.73 30.89 -29.63
N ASP A 116 6.63 30.42 -30.50
CA ASP A 116 7.73 29.54 -30.12
C ASP A 116 8.86 30.31 -29.41
N ILE A 117 9.31 29.75 -28.28
CA ILE A 117 10.37 30.33 -27.45
C ILE A 117 11.69 29.66 -27.81
N HIS A 118 12.70 30.49 -28.07
CA HIS A 118 14.03 30.08 -28.47
C HIS A 118 15.08 30.56 -27.45
N ALA A 119 16.06 29.71 -27.14
CA ALA A 119 17.11 29.99 -26.16
C ALA A 119 18.44 29.37 -26.59
N ALA A 120 19.55 29.82 -26.00
CA ALA A 120 20.85 29.18 -26.22
C ALA A 120 20.83 27.70 -25.78
N PRO A 121 21.54 26.78 -26.47
CA PRO A 121 21.48 25.33 -26.21
C PRO A 121 21.64 24.96 -24.73
N GLU A 122 22.62 25.58 -24.07
CA GLU A 122 23.05 25.31 -22.70
C GLU A 122 22.17 25.92 -21.58
N VAL A 123 21.03 26.51 -21.92
CA VAL A 123 20.01 26.94 -20.95
C VAL A 123 19.06 25.78 -20.66
N SER A 124 18.92 25.39 -19.39
CA SER A 124 18.03 24.29 -19.00
C SER A 124 16.56 24.64 -19.20
N ASP A 125 15.76 23.64 -19.56
CA ASP A 125 14.31 23.83 -19.72
C ASP A 125 13.62 24.32 -18.43
N THR A 126 14.19 24.07 -17.25
CA THR A 126 13.72 24.66 -15.98
C THR A 126 13.84 26.19 -16.00
N VAL A 127 14.92 26.75 -16.56
CA VAL A 127 15.09 28.20 -16.74
C VAL A 127 14.21 28.73 -17.88
N VAL A 128 14.06 27.99 -18.99
CA VAL A 128 13.12 28.34 -20.06
C VAL A 128 11.67 28.36 -19.54
N ASN A 129 11.31 27.46 -18.63
CA ASN A 129 10.00 27.46 -17.98
C ASN A 129 9.79 28.69 -17.08
N ILE A 130 10.80 29.16 -16.35
CA ILE A 130 10.72 30.44 -15.62
C ILE A 130 10.48 31.60 -16.61
N VAL A 131 11.10 31.57 -17.80
CA VAL A 131 10.82 32.55 -18.87
C VAL A 131 9.41 32.40 -19.44
N ARG A 132 8.85 31.18 -19.56
CA ARG A 132 7.40 30.98 -19.83
C ARG A 132 6.53 31.61 -18.74
N GLY A 133 6.96 31.56 -17.48
CA GLY A 133 6.32 32.24 -16.36
C GLY A 133 6.25 33.76 -16.53
N ILE A 134 7.33 34.38 -17.02
CA ILE A 134 7.39 35.82 -17.32
C ILE A 134 6.57 36.16 -18.58
N LEU A 135 6.81 35.43 -19.68
CA LEU A 135 6.12 35.64 -20.97
C LEU A 135 4.61 35.38 -20.89
N GLY A 136 4.15 34.53 -19.97
CA GLY A 136 2.73 34.30 -19.68
C GLY A 136 1.98 35.47 -19.05
N PHE A 137 2.58 36.67 -18.99
CA PHE A 137 1.86 37.94 -18.82
C PHE A 137 1.51 38.64 -20.14
N PHE A 138 2.18 38.28 -21.23
CA PHE A 138 1.97 38.88 -22.55
C PHE A 138 0.98 38.09 -23.39
N GLU A 139 0.66 36.86 -22.98
CA GLU A 139 -0.45 36.03 -23.47
C GLU A 139 -1.79 36.52 -22.91
N VAL A 140 -2.48 37.40 -23.63
CA VAL A 140 -3.70 38.06 -23.17
C VAL A 140 -4.57 38.58 -24.33
N THR A 141 -5.71 37.92 -24.53
CA THR A 141 -6.65 38.18 -25.63
C THR A 141 -7.62 39.31 -25.29
N VAL A 142 -7.39 40.53 -25.80
CA VAL A 142 -8.29 41.70 -25.58
C VAL A 142 -9.26 41.93 -26.74
N LYS A 143 -10.57 41.74 -26.51
CA LYS A 143 -11.62 42.03 -27.51
C LYS A 143 -12.17 43.45 -27.33
N THR A 144 -12.33 44.18 -28.43
CA THR A 144 -12.89 45.56 -28.43
C THR A 144 -14.42 45.61 -28.45
N THR A 145 -15.10 44.52 -28.83
CA THR A 145 -16.55 44.47 -29.05
C THR A 145 -17.35 43.89 -27.88
N GLN A 146 -16.68 43.29 -26.90
CA GLN A 146 -17.29 42.57 -25.78
C GLN A 146 -16.52 42.91 -24.50
N ARG A 147 -17.20 43.39 -23.45
CA ARG A 147 -16.57 43.67 -22.15
C ARG A 147 -16.47 42.45 -21.23
N ILE A 148 -17.33 41.44 -21.43
CA ILE A 148 -17.25 40.14 -20.76
C ILE A 148 -17.38 39.08 -21.84
N TYR A 149 -16.49 38.08 -21.83
CA TYR A 149 -16.48 36.98 -22.79
C TYR A 149 -15.63 35.82 -22.27
N GLU A 150 -15.81 34.66 -22.89
CA GLU A 150 -14.98 33.47 -22.67
C GLU A 150 -14.28 33.07 -23.97
N LEU A 151 -13.19 32.31 -23.87
CA LEU A 151 -12.58 31.54 -24.95
C LEU A 151 -11.67 30.43 -24.39
N GLU A 152 -11.40 29.40 -25.21
CA GLU A 152 -10.30 28.46 -24.97
C GLU A 152 -9.01 29.04 -25.58
N GLU A 153 -7.94 29.17 -24.78
CA GLU A 153 -6.65 29.72 -25.22
C GLU A 153 -5.47 28.92 -24.62
N VAL A 154 -4.26 29.12 -25.18
CA VAL A 154 -3.05 28.39 -24.78
C VAL A 154 -2.27 29.22 -23.77
N GLY A 155 -2.10 28.70 -22.55
CA GLY A 155 -1.26 29.31 -21.52
C GLY A 155 -0.21 28.35 -20.98
N ILE A 156 0.52 28.79 -19.95
CA ILE A 156 1.57 27.97 -19.30
C ILE A 156 1.02 26.66 -18.70
N HIS A 157 -0.25 26.65 -18.28
CA HIS A 157 -0.96 25.48 -17.76
C HIS A 157 -1.52 24.55 -18.87
N GLY A 158 -1.31 24.87 -20.14
CA GLY A 158 -1.87 24.16 -21.30
C GLY A 158 -3.02 24.92 -21.99
N MET A 159 -3.85 24.21 -22.75
CA MET A 159 -5.01 24.75 -23.46
C MET A 159 -6.26 24.65 -22.58
N CYS A 160 -6.75 25.79 -22.10
CA CYS A 160 -7.77 25.88 -21.04
C CYS A 160 -8.82 26.97 -21.33
N GLN A 161 -9.99 26.86 -20.69
CA GLN A 161 -11.03 27.91 -20.75
C GLN A 161 -10.62 29.13 -19.92
N SER A 162 -10.69 30.31 -20.52
CA SER A 162 -10.41 31.62 -19.92
C SER A 162 -11.62 32.55 -19.98
N ASN A 163 -11.94 33.14 -18.84
CA ASN A 163 -13.05 34.08 -18.67
C ASN A 163 -12.50 35.50 -18.45
N TYR A 164 -12.92 36.44 -19.29
CA TYR A 164 -12.42 37.81 -19.32
C TYR A 164 -13.48 38.83 -18.89
N ALA A 165 -13.03 39.89 -18.21
CA ALA A 165 -13.81 41.09 -17.90
C ALA A 165 -12.95 42.35 -18.10
N ILE A 166 -13.47 43.34 -18.83
CA ILE A 166 -12.79 44.60 -19.17
C ILE A 166 -13.54 45.79 -18.57
N GLU A 167 -12.82 46.60 -17.81
CA GLU A 167 -13.27 47.87 -17.23
C GLU A 167 -12.39 49.03 -17.73
N GLU A 168 -12.94 50.24 -17.80
CA GLU A 168 -12.23 51.45 -18.26
C GLU A 168 -12.09 52.45 -17.12
N SER A 169 -10.84 52.87 -16.83
CA SER A 169 -10.56 53.92 -15.85
C SER A 169 -11.13 55.26 -16.31
N LYS A 170 -12.10 55.80 -15.56
CA LYS A 170 -12.72 57.11 -15.86
C LYS A 170 -11.74 58.28 -15.75
N GLU A 171 -10.65 58.11 -15.00
CA GLU A 171 -9.68 59.16 -14.70
C GLU A 171 -8.48 59.11 -15.64
N THR A 172 -7.87 57.94 -15.82
CA THR A 172 -6.63 57.77 -16.59
C THR A 172 -6.83 57.26 -18.02
N LYS A 173 -8.01 56.70 -18.33
CA LYS A 173 -8.32 55.93 -19.57
C LYS A 173 -7.49 54.67 -19.76
N ASP A 174 -6.74 54.21 -18.75
CA ASP A 174 -6.18 52.86 -18.76
C ASP A 174 -7.33 51.82 -18.72
N MET A 175 -7.16 50.69 -19.41
CA MET A 175 -8.08 49.57 -19.35
C MET A 175 -7.63 48.59 -18.28
N ILE A 176 -8.56 48.18 -17.40
CA ILE A 176 -8.34 47.12 -16.44
C ILE A 176 -8.93 45.84 -17.02
N VAL A 177 -8.07 44.86 -17.31
CA VAL A 177 -8.49 43.55 -17.84
C VAL A 177 -8.29 42.52 -16.72
N SER A 178 -9.37 41.87 -16.30
CA SER A 178 -9.31 40.67 -15.46
C SER A 178 -9.50 39.42 -16.31
N GLN A 179 -8.66 38.42 -16.09
CA GLN A 179 -8.69 37.11 -16.74
C GLN A 179 -8.74 36.05 -15.63
N VAL A 180 -9.62 35.06 -15.74
CA VAL A 180 -9.70 33.92 -14.82
C VAL A 180 -9.61 32.64 -15.64
N VAL A 181 -8.64 31.78 -15.35
CA VAL A 181 -8.36 30.57 -16.14
C VAL A 181 -8.84 29.33 -15.36
N ASP A 182 -9.75 28.55 -15.94
CA ASP A 182 -10.21 27.30 -15.34
C ASP A 182 -9.22 26.15 -15.63
N ILE A 183 -8.19 26.06 -14.78
CA ILE A 183 -7.23 24.95 -14.82
C ILE A 183 -7.78 23.62 -14.29
N SER A 184 -9.09 23.50 -14.03
CA SER A 184 -9.79 22.20 -13.93
C SER A 184 -10.38 21.75 -15.27
N ASN A 185 -10.64 22.66 -16.22
CA ASN A 185 -11.24 22.39 -17.52
C ASN A 185 -10.29 22.80 -18.66
N CYS A 186 -9.27 21.96 -18.88
CA CYS A 186 -8.29 22.11 -19.96
C CYS A 186 -8.38 20.89 -20.90
N ARG A 187 -8.42 21.14 -22.20
CA ARG A 187 -8.32 20.11 -23.24
C ARG A 187 -6.95 19.45 -23.26
N GLU A 188 -5.90 20.25 -23.11
CA GLU A 188 -4.53 19.79 -22.91
C GLU A 188 -4.03 20.42 -21.61
N LYS A 189 -3.83 19.62 -20.56
CA LYS A 189 -3.38 20.13 -19.25
C LYS A 189 -1.89 19.86 -19.05
N ALA A 190 -1.13 20.89 -18.67
CA ALA A 190 0.25 20.77 -18.20
C ALA A 190 0.30 20.18 -16.77
N ALA A 191 -0.03 18.88 -16.68
CA ALA A 191 0.09 18.06 -15.48
C ALA A 191 0.40 16.61 -15.86
N VAL A 192 1.27 15.96 -15.07
CA VAL A 192 1.75 14.58 -15.32
C VAL A 192 1.62 13.78 -14.02
N SER A 193 1.33 12.47 -14.09
CA SER A 193 1.24 11.64 -12.89
C SER A 193 1.85 10.25 -13.06
N GLY A 194 2.69 9.85 -12.10
CA GLY A 194 3.35 8.54 -12.03
C GLY A 194 2.87 7.69 -10.85
N GLY A 195 3.12 6.38 -10.91
CA GLY A 195 2.88 5.44 -9.81
C GLY A 195 1.43 5.03 -9.52
N MET A 196 0.44 5.77 -10.02
CA MET A 196 -0.97 5.57 -9.68
C MET A 196 -1.76 4.65 -10.63
N ALA A 197 -1.10 3.93 -11.54
CA ALA A 197 -1.77 3.13 -12.58
C ALA A 197 -2.68 2.00 -12.03
N ALA A 198 -2.31 1.39 -10.89
CA ALA A 198 -3.11 0.35 -10.24
C ALA A 198 -4.10 0.89 -9.17
N ALA A 199 -4.08 2.20 -8.92
CA ALA A 199 -5.08 2.88 -8.09
C ALA A 199 -6.22 3.35 -9.01
N MET A 200 -7.29 2.56 -9.14
CA MET A 200 -8.43 2.89 -10.00
C MET A 200 -9.18 4.13 -9.50
N LEU A 201 -9.81 4.86 -10.42
CA LEU A 201 -10.53 6.11 -10.10
C LEU A 201 -11.93 5.82 -9.55
N ASP A 202 -12.25 6.29 -8.34
CA ASP A 202 -13.63 6.31 -7.84
C ASP A 202 -14.25 7.71 -8.03
N LYS A 203 -15.12 7.81 -9.03
CA LYS A 203 -15.90 9.02 -9.34
C LYS A 203 -16.86 9.39 -8.20
N MET A 204 -17.37 8.42 -7.43
CA MET A 204 -18.32 8.68 -6.34
C MET A 204 -17.62 9.30 -5.13
N SER A 205 -16.48 8.77 -4.68
CA SER A 205 -15.65 9.42 -3.65
C SER A 205 -15.17 10.80 -4.11
N GLN A 206 -14.78 10.99 -5.38
CA GLN A 206 -14.40 12.32 -5.90
C GLN A 206 -15.55 13.35 -5.84
N GLN A 207 -16.80 12.93 -6.02
CA GLN A 207 -17.98 13.79 -5.83
C GLN A 207 -18.24 14.15 -4.36
N ARG A 208 -17.84 13.29 -3.40
CA ARG A 208 -17.91 13.59 -1.95
C ARG A 208 -16.79 14.53 -1.48
N GLY A 209 -15.69 14.63 -2.22
CA GLY A 209 -14.69 15.70 -2.07
C GLY A 209 -13.50 15.55 -3.02
N LYS A 210 -13.13 16.65 -3.69
CA LYS A 210 -11.99 16.72 -4.61
C LYS A 210 -10.75 17.22 -3.89
N SER A 211 -9.79 16.33 -3.63
CA SER A 211 -8.53 16.61 -2.90
C SER A 211 -7.60 17.64 -3.54
N LEU A 212 -7.87 18.11 -4.75
CA LEU A 212 -7.13 19.19 -5.39
C LEU A 212 -8.07 20.20 -6.04
N THR A 213 -8.06 21.43 -5.53
CA THR A 213 -8.76 22.59 -6.11
C THR A 213 -7.76 23.69 -6.40
N SER A 214 -7.92 24.41 -7.50
CA SER A 214 -6.99 25.49 -7.88
C SER A 214 -7.71 26.59 -8.64
N THR A 215 -7.28 27.83 -8.43
CA THR A 215 -7.79 29.03 -9.09
C THR A 215 -6.61 29.85 -9.62
N VAL A 216 -6.77 30.42 -10.82
CA VAL A 216 -5.78 31.28 -11.46
C VAL A 216 -6.48 32.55 -11.93
N ARG A 217 -6.00 33.72 -11.48
CA ARG A 217 -6.47 35.03 -11.91
C ARG A 217 -5.31 35.92 -12.31
N TYR A 218 -5.48 36.64 -13.42
CA TYR A 218 -4.63 37.76 -13.80
C TYR A 218 -5.43 39.06 -13.79
N VAL A 219 -4.76 40.17 -13.48
CA VAL A 219 -5.28 41.53 -13.56
C VAL A 219 -4.22 42.41 -14.24
N TYR A 220 -4.57 42.96 -15.39
CA TYR A 220 -3.71 43.82 -16.21
C TYR A 220 -4.19 45.28 -16.15
N THR A 221 -3.25 46.22 -16.09
CA THR A 221 -3.49 47.64 -16.39
C THR A 221 -2.85 47.93 -17.74
N VAL A 222 -3.68 48.05 -18.78
CA VAL A 222 -3.25 48.27 -20.16
C VAL A 222 -3.41 49.75 -20.50
N ARG A 223 -2.30 50.42 -20.78
CA ARG A 223 -2.28 51.82 -21.21
C ARG A 223 -2.50 51.89 -22.72
N PRO A 224 -3.55 52.57 -23.22
CA PRO A 224 -3.74 52.74 -24.66
C PRO A 224 -2.67 53.66 -25.25
N THR A 225 -2.08 53.26 -26.38
CA THR A 225 -1.17 54.10 -27.18
C THR A 225 -1.69 54.20 -28.62
N ALA A 226 -1.04 55.03 -29.44
CA ALA A 226 -1.37 55.13 -30.87
C ALA A 226 -1.01 53.87 -31.69
N GLU A 227 -0.21 52.97 -31.13
CA GLU A 227 0.35 51.78 -31.80
C GLU A 227 -0.26 50.46 -31.30
N GLY A 228 -1.09 50.54 -30.24
CA GLY A 228 -1.73 49.40 -29.55
C GLY A 228 -1.81 49.62 -28.04
N GLY A 229 -2.38 48.66 -27.31
CA GLY A 229 -2.34 48.63 -25.85
C GLY A 229 -0.99 48.12 -25.33
N VAL A 230 -0.37 48.85 -24.39
CA VAL A 230 0.86 48.40 -23.72
C VAL A 230 0.53 48.01 -22.28
N ILE A 231 0.97 46.84 -21.84
CA ILE A 231 0.83 46.41 -20.44
C ILE A 231 1.72 47.32 -19.58
N ALA A 232 1.10 48.17 -18.77
CA ALA A 232 1.78 49.07 -17.85
C ALA A 232 2.01 48.39 -16.49
N ARG A 233 1.06 47.56 -16.05
CA ARG A 233 1.18 46.66 -14.89
C ARG A 233 0.45 45.35 -15.17
N ALA A 234 0.94 44.25 -14.59
CA ALA A 234 0.18 43.01 -14.48
C ALA A 234 0.44 42.32 -13.13
N HIS A 235 -0.62 41.77 -12.55
CA HIS A 235 -0.58 40.95 -11.33
C HIS A 235 -1.24 39.60 -11.61
N GLY A 236 -0.56 38.51 -11.30
CA GLY A 236 -1.04 37.14 -11.42
C GLY A 236 -1.07 36.46 -10.06
N LEU A 237 -2.22 35.86 -9.73
CA LEU A 237 -2.45 35.11 -8.50
C LEU A 237 -2.98 33.72 -8.84
N GLU A 238 -2.16 32.71 -8.55
CA GLU A 238 -2.58 31.30 -8.49
C GLU A 238 -2.70 30.88 -7.01
N GLN A 239 -3.76 30.13 -6.68
CA GLN A 239 -3.93 29.50 -5.38
C GLN A 239 -4.33 28.04 -5.58
N GLN A 240 -3.67 27.12 -4.86
CA GLN A 240 -3.99 25.71 -4.86
C GLN A 240 -4.23 25.21 -3.44
N TYR A 241 -5.29 24.43 -3.28
CA TYR A 241 -5.70 23.80 -2.05
C TYR A 241 -5.59 22.28 -2.20
N PHE A 242 -4.68 21.68 -1.43
CA PHE A 242 -4.46 20.24 -1.37
C PHE A 242 -5.03 19.69 -0.06
N SER A 243 -6.07 18.86 -0.15
CA SER A 243 -6.67 18.16 0.99
C SER A 243 -6.32 16.67 0.92
N PRO A 244 -5.45 16.14 1.81
CA PRO A 244 -5.14 14.71 1.85
C PRO A 244 -6.31 13.84 2.40
N PHE A 245 -7.37 14.48 2.90
CA PHE A 245 -8.61 13.90 3.42
C PHE A 245 -9.82 14.61 2.77
N ASN A 246 -11.00 14.63 3.41
CA ASN A 246 -12.10 15.48 2.92
C ASN A 246 -11.71 16.98 2.94
N VAL A 247 -12.20 17.74 1.96
CA VAL A 247 -12.03 19.21 1.87
C VAL A 247 -12.61 19.95 3.07
N LYS A 248 -13.61 19.38 3.76
CA LYS A 248 -14.13 19.89 5.04
C LYS A 248 -13.09 19.94 6.16
N GLY A 249 -12.06 19.09 6.07
CA GLY A 249 -11.18 18.75 7.19
C GLY A 249 -9.77 19.32 7.12
N GLY A 250 -9.61 20.41 6.37
CA GLY A 250 -8.35 21.11 6.21
C GLY A 250 -7.70 20.89 4.85
N SER A 251 -6.83 21.83 4.50
CA SER A 251 -6.05 21.83 3.27
C SER A 251 -4.70 22.50 3.52
N PHE A 252 -3.67 22.01 2.84
CA PHE A 252 -2.46 22.79 2.63
C PHE A 252 -2.71 23.78 1.49
N LYS A 253 -2.26 25.02 1.67
CA LYS A 253 -2.36 26.08 0.67
C LYS A 253 -1.00 26.26 0.00
N MET A 254 -1.00 26.25 -1.32
CA MET A 254 0.02 26.92 -2.12
C MET A 254 -0.58 28.25 -2.61
N GLN A 255 0.22 29.30 -2.60
CA GLN A 255 -0.11 30.56 -3.26
C GLN A 255 1.10 31.03 -4.06
N ALA A 256 0.90 31.26 -5.35
CA ALA A 256 1.91 31.79 -6.26
C ALA A 256 1.44 33.15 -6.79
N ILE A 257 2.27 34.17 -6.56
CA ILE A 257 2.04 35.56 -6.95
C ILE A 257 3.15 35.95 -7.91
N LYS A 258 2.81 36.54 -9.05
CA LYS A 258 3.76 37.31 -9.86
C LYS A 258 3.22 38.69 -10.15
N GLU A 259 4.13 39.64 -10.29
CA GLU A 259 3.85 41.04 -10.59
C GLU A 259 4.89 41.58 -11.57
N THR A 260 4.47 42.46 -12.46
CA THR A 260 5.37 43.21 -13.36
C THR A 260 4.86 44.62 -13.58
N GLU A 261 5.77 45.60 -13.63
CA GLU A 261 5.48 47.00 -13.89
C GLU A 261 6.46 47.57 -14.93
N LEU A 262 5.93 48.36 -15.87
CA LEU A 262 6.69 49.03 -16.93
C LEU A 262 7.47 50.21 -16.34
N LEU A 263 8.79 50.11 -16.30
CA LEU A 263 9.72 51.11 -15.79
C LEU A 263 10.06 52.18 -16.83
N SER A 264 10.38 51.76 -18.06
CA SER A 264 10.78 52.68 -19.14
C SER A 264 10.43 52.14 -20.52
N VAL A 265 10.28 53.06 -21.49
CA VAL A 265 10.17 52.77 -22.92
C VAL A 265 11.15 53.65 -23.67
N SER A 266 11.96 53.05 -24.52
CA SER A 266 13.02 53.72 -25.28
C SER A 266 13.02 53.26 -26.74
N ASP A 267 13.71 53.97 -27.63
CA ASP A 267 13.93 53.52 -29.01
C ASP A 267 15.03 52.44 -29.07
N THR A 268 14.82 51.40 -29.88
CA THR A 268 15.73 50.25 -29.95
C THR A 268 17.03 50.61 -30.66
N ALA A 269 18.13 50.60 -29.89
CA ALA A 269 19.46 50.98 -30.35
C ALA A 269 20.16 49.86 -31.16
N GLY A 270 19.73 49.67 -32.40
CA GLY A 270 20.37 48.77 -33.38
C GLY A 270 19.94 47.31 -33.26
N ASN A 271 20.38 46.50 -34.24
CA ASN A 271 20.04 45.08 -34.29
C ASN A 271 20.83 44.30 -33.23
N ILE A 272 20.16 43.79 -32.21
CA ILE A 272 20.72 42.77 -31.32
C ILE A 272 20.85 41.48 -32.14
N ALA A 273 22.08 41.02 -32.37
CA ALA A 273 22.34 39.72 -32.96
C ALA A 273 22.50 38.68 -31.82
N PRO A 274 21.50 37.81 -31.56
CA PRO A 274 21.66 36.69 -30.65
C PRO A 274 22.66 35.66 -31.22
N GLY A 275 23.20 34.83 -30.34
CA GLY A 275 24.10 33.73 -30.73
C GLY A 275 23.34 32.54 -31.34
N PRO A 276 23.92 31.32 -31.30
CA PRO A 276 23.19 30.10 -31.62
C PRO A 276 21.96 29.94 -30.71
N MET A 277 20.80 29.67 -31.29
CA MET A 277 19.53 29.52 -30.59
C MET A 277 18.85 28.21 -31.02
N GLU A 278 18.29 27.49 -30.06
CA GLU A 278 17.42 26.32 -30.28
C GLU A 278 15.96 26.71 -30.04
N ASN A 279 15.05 26.15 -30.82
CA ASN A 279 13.62 26.21 -30.52
C ASN A 279 13.33 25.27 -29.34
N LYS A 280 12.86 25.83 -28.21
CA LYS A 280 12.46 25.09 -27.00
C LYS A 280 10.93 24.89 -26.94
N GLY A 281 10.21 25.33 -27.96
CA GLY A 281 8.75 25.23 -28.14
C GLY A 281 7.94 26.29 -27.40
N ASN A 282 6.64 26.31 -27.70
CA ASN A 282 5.63 27.24 -27.18
C ASN A 282 5.54 27.43 -25.65
N LEU A 283 4.67 28.37 -25.25
CA LEU A 283 4.42 28.82 -23.87
C LEU A 283 4.01 27.71 -22.87
N VAL A 284 3.47 26.58 -23.32
CA VAL A 284 3.05 25.48 -22.44
C VAL A 284 4.26 24.88 -21.73
N TYR A 285 4.19 24.77 -20.39
CA TYR A 285 5.27 24.24 -19.54
C TYR A 285 5.78 22.87 -20.01
N LYS A 286 7.10 22.66 -19.98
CA LYS A 286 7.76 21.39 -20.35
C LYS A 286 8.31 20.68 -19.10
N PHE A 287 7.90 19.44 -18.84
CA PHE A 287 8.37 18.69 -17.67
C PHE A 287 9.78 18.13 -17.90
N VAL A 288 10.71 18.49 -17.01
CA VAL A 288 12.15 18.20 -17.14
C VAL A 288 12.55 17.09 -16.16
N SER A 289 12.96 15.92 -16.69
CA SER A 289 13.63 14.80 -15.99
C SER A 289 13.21 14.54 -14.52
N ALA A 290 11.92 14.66 -14.23
CA ALA A 290 11.43 14.82 -12.85
C ALA A 290 11.66 13.60 -11.94
N GLU A 291 11.84 12.43 -12.55
CA GLU A 291 11.95 11.13 -11.90
C GLU A 291 13.26 10.97 -11.12
N ALA A 292 14.33 11.67 -11.53
CA ALA A 292 15.63 11.70 -10.85
C ALA A 292 15.69 12.71 -9.68
N ASN A 293 14.74 13.64 -9.56
CA ASN A 293 14.68 14.61 -8.48
C ASN A 293 13.68 14.15 -7.41
N VAL A 294 14.15 13.67 -6.26
CA VAL A 294 13.28 13.21 -5.16
C VAL A 294 13.12 14.33 -4.11
N PRO A 295 11.90 14.80 -3.77
CA PRO A 295 11.69 15.99 -2.96
C PRO A 295 11.88 15.80 -1.44
N ILE A 296 12.41 14.65 -1.01
CA ILE A 296 12.71 14.34 0.41
C ILE A 296 14.09 14.88 0.81
N MET A 297 15.00 15.03 -0.15
CA MET A 297 16.39 15.41 0.09
C MET A 297 17.00 16.04 -1.17
N MET A 298 18.21 16.58 -1.04
CA MET A 298 18.95 17.16 -2.15
C MET A 298 20.43 16.85 -1.97
N GLN A 299 21.09 16.32 -3.00
CA GLN A 299 22.52 15.96 -3.00
C GLN A 299 23.16 16.29 -4.34
N ASN A 300 24.48 16.46 -4.36
CA ASN A 300 25.23 16.59 -5.61
C ASN A 300 25.35 15.23 -6.32
N LEU A 301 24.72 15.12 -7.49
CA LEU A 301 24.63 13.92 -8.33
C LEU A 301 25.82 13.73 -9.30
N ALA A 302 26.80 14.64 -9.33
CA ALA A 302 28.07 14.41 -10.04
C ALA A 302 28.83 13.21 -9.46
N ASP A 303 29.64 12.52 -10.26
CA ASP A 303 30.40 11.33 -9.88
C ASP A 303 29.59 10.29 -9.07
N PRO A 304 28.46 9.79 -9.61
CA PRO A 304 27.50 9.03 -8.81
C PRO A 304 27.95 7.60 -8.50
N ILE A 305 28.84 7.00 -9.32
CA ILE A 305 29.25 5.59 -9.19
C ILE A 305 30.02 5.35 -7.87
N PRO A 306 31.09 6.09 -7.50
CA PRO A 306 31.77 5.89 -6.22
C PRO A 306 30.84 6.09 -5.01
N LYS A 307 29.96 7.09 -5.06
CA LYS A 307 28.99 7.39 -3.99
C LYS A 307 27.98 6.24 -3.81
N ALA A 308 27.43 5.71 -4.90
CA ALA A 308 26.53 4.56 -4.84
C ALA A 308 27.26 3.30 -4.34
N VAL A 309 28.51 3.10 -4.73
CA VAL A 309 29.35 1.98 -4.25
C VAL A 309 29.64 2.07 -2.74
N GLU A 310 29.89 3.27 -2.22
CA GLU A 310 30.08 3.54 -0.79
C GLU A 310 28.79 3.30 0.00
N LEU A 311 27.66 3.86 -0.46
CA LEU A 311 26.36 3.71 0.20
C LEU A 311 25.88 2.26 0.25
N ILE A 312 26.09 1.45 -0.80
CA ILE A 312 25.76 0.01 -0.79
C ILE A 312 26.54 -0.73 0.31
N LYS A 313 27.84 -0.45 0.45
CA LYS A 313 28.69 -1.04 1.50
C LYS A 313 28.27 -0.58 2.89
N HIS A 314 27.97 0.71 3.05
CA HIS A 314 27.52 1.27 4.33
C HIS A 314 26.18 0.67 4.77
N LEU A 315 25.17 0.66 3.89
CA LEU A 315 23.86 0.09 4.17
C LEU A 315 23.92 -1.40 4.51
N ALA A 316 24.71 -2.18 3.76
CA ALA A 316 24.91 -3.60 4.03
C ALA A 316 25.57 -3.84 5.40
N ALA A 317 26.63 -3.08 5.73
CA ALA A 317 27.33 -3.21 7.01
C ALA A 317 26.46 -2.77 8.21
N ALA A 318 25.72 -1.68 8.09
CA ALA A 318 24.87 -1.15 9.16
C ALA A 318 23.68 -2.07 9.51
N ASN A 319 23.15 -2.79 8.52
CA ASN A 319 21.93 -3.59 8.66
C ASN A 319 22.18 -5.11 8.79
N TYR A 320 23.45 -5.55 8.92
CA TYR A 320 23.87 -6.96 8.87
C TYR A 320 23.39 -7.84 10.04
N TYR A 321 23.10 -7.27 11.21
CA TYR A 321 22.61 -8.04 12.37
C TYR A 321 21.16 -7.67 12.74
N GLN A 322 20.87 -6.38 12.76
CA GLN A 322 19.57 -5.78 13.03
C GLN A 322 19.37 -4.60 12.05
N ILE A 323 18.13 -4.19 11.80
CA ILE A 323 17.89 -2.98 10.99
C ILE A 323 18.22 -1.73 11.80
N ASP A 324 19.14 -0.90 11.30
CA ASP A 324 19.43 0.41 11.87
C ASP A 324 18.53 1.48 11.23
N SER A 325 17.48 1.86 11.96
CA SER A 325 16.50 2.85 11.55
C SER A 325 17.06 4.27 11.39
N ALA A 326 18.31 4.55 11.78
CA ALA A 326 18.98 5.80 11.42
C ALA A 326 19.41 5.79 9.94
N THR A 327 19.87 4.65 9.41
CA THR A 327 20.46 4.54 8.06
C THR A 327 19.44 4.42 6.92
N THR A 328 18.18 4.12 7.23
CA THR A 328 17.17 3.74 6.21
C THR A 328 16.87 4.85 5.19
N GLU A 329 17.12 6.12 5.54
CA GLU A 329 16.91 7.26 4.64
C GLU A 329 18.00 7.37 3.56
N ASP A 330 19.16 6.72 3.77
CA ASP A 330 20.23 6.65 2.79
C ASP A 330 19.87 5.74 1.60
N THR A 331 18.84 4.90 1.75
CA THR A 331 18.27 4.14 0.62
C THR A 331 17.71 5.09 -0.45
N ILE A 332 17.05 6.18 -0.05
CA ILE A 332 16.55 7.23 -0.96
C ILE A 332 17.71 7.95 -1.67
N LYS A 333 18.82 8.21 -0.95
CA LYS A 333 20.03 8.81 -1.55
C LYS A 333 20.63 7.89 -2.61
N LEU A 334 20.70 6.58 -2.33
CA LEU A 334 21.19 5.56 -3.25
C LEU A 334 20.30 5.41 -4.49
N TYR A 335 18.97 5.37 -4.33
CA TYR A 335 18.03 5.34 -5.45
C TYR A 335 18.24 6.53 -6.41
N GLN A 336 18.41 7.73 -5.88
CA GLN A 336 18.63 8.92 -6.68
C GLN A 336 19.94 8.87 -7.50
N LEU A 337 21.00 8.32 -6.90
CA LEU A 337 22.28 8.11 -7.59
C LEU A 337 22.15 7.03 -8.68
N LEU A 338 21.47 5.92 -8.41
CA LEU A 338 21.20 4.87 -9.40
C LEU A 338 20.41 5.42 -10.60
N ARG A 339 19.41 6.27 -10.38
CA ARG A 339 18.62 6.92 -11.44
C ARG A 339 19.45 7.77 -12.41
N VAL A 340 20.62 8.29 -12.01
CA VAL A 340 21.53 9.04 -12.89
C VAL A 340 22.75 8.24 -13.38
N ILE A 341 22.98 7.02 -12.91
CA ILE A 341 24.12 6.21 -13.33
C ILE A 341 23.92 5.70 -14.77
N PRO A 342 24.89 5.90 -15.70
CA PRO A 342 24.82 5.35 -17.04
C PRO A 342 24.92 3.82 -17.01
N PHE A 343 24.46 3.15 -18.08
CA PHE A 343 24.43 1.69 -18.16
C PHE A 343 25.81 1.05 -17.85
N GLU A 344 26.87 1.65 -18.37
CA GLU A 344 28.25 1.21 -18.21
C GLU A 344 28.69 1.23 -16.74
N GLY A 345 28.13 2.14 -15.93
CA GLY A 345 28.33 2.19 -14.48
C GLY A 345 27.66 1.05 -13.74
N LEU A 346 26.48 0.58 -14.18
CA LEU A 346 25.83 -0.60 -13.61
C LEU A 346 26.68 -1.87 -13.84
N GLU A 347 27.29 -2.01 -15.02
CA GLU A 347 28.21 -3.11 -15.33
C GLU A 347 29.54 -3.04 -14.54
N VAL A 348 30.04 -1.83 -14.23
CA VAL A 348 31.19 -1.66 -13.32
C VAL A 348 30.82 -2.06 -11.89
N MET A 349 29.67 -1.61 -11.38
CA MET A 349 29.18 -1.97 -10.05
C MET A 349 28.91 -3.48 -9.92
N TRP A 350 28.34 -4.11 -10.95
CA TRP A 350 28.14 -5.56 -10.99
C TRP A 350 29.44 -6.33 -10.79
N LYS A 351 30.48 -6.00 -11.58
CA LYS A 351 31.80 -6.64 -11.48
C LYS A 351 32.47 -6.43 -10.12
N GLN A 352 32.16 -5.34 -9.42
CA GLN A 352 32.67 -5.09 -8.06
C GLN A 352 31.91 -5.86 -6.98
N PHE A 353 30.63 -6.19 -7.19
CA PHE A 353 29.77 -6.76 -6.15
C PHE A 353 29.43 -8.24 -6.34
N ALA A 354 29.54 -8.81 -7.54
CA ALA A 354 29.09 -10.16 -7.88
C ALA A 354 29.64 -11.29 -6.98
N GLU A 355 30.85 -11.13 -6.42
CA GLU A 355 31.52 -12.11 -5.54
C GLU A 355 31.10 -12.02 -4.06
N ASN A 356 30.45 -10.92 -3.64
CA ASN A 356 30.04 -10.72 -2.25
C ASN A 356 28.52 -10.78 -2.14
N ALA A 357 27.98 -11.88 -1.60
CA ALA A 357 26.54 -12.15 -1.56
C ALA A 357 25.70 -11.03 -0.92
N GLU A 358 26.23 -10.32 0.08
CA GLU A 358 25.55 -9.20 0.74
C GLU A 358 25.50 -7.97 -0.18
N HIS A 359 26.65 -7.46 -0.64
CA HIS A 359 26.68 -6.31 -1.55
C HIS A 359 25.96 -6.59 -2.87
N ARG A 360 26.04 -7.83 -3.37
CA ARG A 360 25.30 -8.33 -4.55
C ARG A 360 23.79 -8.24 -4.34
N ARG A 361 23.26 -8.70 -3.19
CA ARG A 361 21.83 -8.62 -2.88
C ARG A 361 21.38 -7.17 -2.77
N TRP A 362 22.12 -6.33 -2.03
CA TRP A 362 21.83 -4.90 -1.94
C TRP A 362 21.89 -4.18 -3.29
N PHE A 363 22.86 -4.50 -4.16
CA PHE A 363 22.91 -3.91 -5.50
C PHE A 363 21.73 -4.37 -6.37
N LEU A 364 21.42 -5.67 -6.39
CA LEU A 364 20.29 -6.20 -7.18
C LEU A 364 18.94 -5.62 -6.73
N ASP A 365 18.65 -5.64 -5.42
CA ASP A 365 17.37 -5.14 -4.89
C ASP A 365 17.20 -3.62 -5.07
N MET A 366 18.28 -2.84 -5.07
CA MET A 366 18.22 -1.38 -5.30
C MET A 366 18.25 -0.99 -6.79
N SER A 367 18.87 -1.80 -7.65
CA SER A 367 19.03 -1.51 -9.10
C SER A 367 17.72 -1.31 -9.86
N VAL A 368 16.61 -1.83 -9.33
CA VAL A 368 15.28 -1.74 -9.93
C VAL A 368 14.77 -0.30 -10.05
N GLU A 369 15.27 0.61 -9.21
CA GLU A 369 14.88 2.03 -9.20
C GLU A 369 15.41 2.86 -10.38
N VAL A 370 16.22 2.27 -11.25
CA VAL A 370 16.69 2.91 -12.49
C VAL A 370 15.52 3.10 -13.49
N GLY A 371 14.48 2.25 -13.44
CA GLY A 371 13.17 2.53 -14.03
C GLY A 371 13.04 2.61 -15.56
N ASP A 372 14.11 2.46 -16.35
CA ASP A 372 14.11 2.67 -17.80
C ASP A 372 14.81 1.56 -18.63
N ALA A 373 15.22 1.86 -19.87
CA ALA A 373 15.94 0.95 -20.75
C ALA A 373 17.23 0.36 -20.14
N ARG A 374 17.89 1.07 -19.21
CA ARG A 374 19.15 0.63 -18.59
C ARG A 374 18.95 -0.61 -17.73
N ILE A 375 17.86 -0.69 -16.95
CA ILE A 375 17.58 -1.88 -16.12
C ILE A 375 17.14 -3.08 -16.97
N LEU A 376 16.39 -2.85 -18.06
CA LEU A 376 16.09 -3.92 -19.03
C LEU A 376 17.35 -4.47 -19.69
N LYS A 377 18.26 -3.60 -20.17
CA LYS A 377 19.54 -3.99 -20.77
C LYS A 377 20.45 -4.72 -19.78
N PHE A 378 20.47 -4.29 -18.51
CA PHE A 378 21.22 -4.97 -17.44
C PHE A 378 20.69 -6.39 -17.21
N LEU A 379 19.37 -6.53 -16.97
CA LEU A 379 18.74 -7.83 -16.77
C LEU A 379 18.87 -8.74 -18.01
N GLN A 380 18.80 -8.19 -19.23
CA GLN A 380 19.07 -8.92 -20.46
C GLN A 380 20.46 -9.55 -20.44
N MET A 381 21.50 -8.78 -20.10
CA MET A 381 22.88 -9.30 -20.05
C MET A 381 23.08 -10.34 -18.95
N ARG A 382 22.49 -10.16 -17.75
CA ARG A 382 22.54 -11.19 -16.69
C ARG A 382 21.81 -12.48 -17.11
N PHE A 383 20.64 -12.38 -17.75
CA PHE A 383 19.88 -13.52 -18.27
C PHE A 383 20.58 -14.22 -19.45
N GLN A 384 21.40 -13.50 -20.24
CA GLN A 384 22.20 -14.08 -21.32
C GLN A 384 23.47 -14.78 -20.80
N ALA A 385 24.12 -14.22 -19.78
CA ALA A 385 25.31 -14.80 -19.16
C ALA A 385 24.98 -15.98 -18.23
N GLY A 386 23.79 -16.00 -17.62
CA GLY A 386 23.41 -16.98 -16.61
C GLY A 386 24.11 -16.80 -15.26
N ASP A 387 24.69 -15.62 -15.00
CA ASP A 387 25.46 -15.29 -13.79
C ASP A 387 24.61 -14.78 -12.62
N ILE A 388 23.28 -14.88 -12.75
CA ILE A 388 22.30 -14.79 -11.66
C ILE A 388 21.52 -16.09 -11.53
N SER A 389 21.16 -16.46 -10.31
CA SER A 389 20.26 -17.58 -10.05
C SER A 389 18.83 -17.25 -10.48
N ALA A 390 18.03 -18.28 -10.78
CA ALA A 390 16.61 -18.11 -11.11
C ALA A 390 15.80 -17.43 -9.99
N ASN A 391 16.24 -17.53 -8.72
CA ASN A 391 15.57 -16.89 -7.59
C ASN A 391 15.96 -15.40 -7.41
N GLU A 392 17.21 -15.02 -7.73
CA GLU A 392 17.60 -13.61 -7.84
C GLU A 392 16.86 -12.97 -9.01
N ALA A 393 16.92 -13.59 -10.19
CA ALA A 393 16.21 -13.15 -11.39
C ALA A 393 14.71 -12.93 -11.13
N ARG A 394 14.06 -13.86 -10.41
CA ARG A 394 12.64 -13.77 -10.03
C ARG A 394 12.35 -12.55 -9.14
N GLN A 395 13.23 -12.24 -8.18
CA GLN A 395 13.05 -11.12 -7.26
C GLN A 395 13.34 -9.76 -7.91
N THR A 396 14.44 -9.64 -8.65
CA THR A 396 14.82 -8.37 -9.29
C THR A 396 13.88 -8.03 -10.45
N PHE A 397 13.51 -9.00 -11.30
CA PHE A 397 12.68 -8.71 -12.48
C PHE A 397 11.24 -8.32 -12.12
N VAL A 398 10.61 -8.93 -11.10
CA VAL A 398 9.23 -8.55 -10.72
C VAL A 398 9.14 -7.10 -10.25
N LEU A 399 10.15 -6.63 -9.50
CA LEU A 399 10.24 -5.25 -9.02
C LEU A 399 10.66 -4.29 -10.14
N ALA A 400 11.66 -4.66 -10.95
CA ALA A 400 12.09 -3.87 -12.10
C ALA A 400 10.92 -3.58 -13.06
N ILE A 401 10.11 -4.58 -13.43
CA ILE A 401 8.94 -4.39 -14.30
C ILE A 401 7.80 -3.63 -13.61
N ASN A 402 7.63 -3.77 -12.29
CA ASN A 402 6.67 -2.96 -11.54
C ASN A 402 7.03 -1.47 -11.60
N HIS A 403 8.31 -1.12 -11.49
CA HIS A 403 8.76 0.27 -11.41
C HIS A 403 9.03 0.90 -12.80
N LEU A 404 9.47 0.09 -13.78
CA LEU A 404 9.69 0.45 -15.18
C LEU A 404 8.64 1.42 -15.76
N GLN A 405 9.08 2.51 -16.38
CA GLN A 405 8.19 3.43 -17.10
C GLN A 405 7.40 2.68 -18.19
N ALA A 406 6.09 2.88 -18.22
CA ALA A 406 5.23 2.26 -19.22
C ALA A 406 5.08 3.15 -20.45
N VAL A 407 6.17 3.31 -21.20
CA VAL A 407 6.23 4.01 -22.50
C VAL A 407 6.47 2.99 -23.64
N PRO A 408 6.09 3.29 -24.90
CA PRO A 408 6.03 2.29 -25.97
C PRO A 408 7.32 1.46 -26.13
N ASP A 409 8.48 2.12 -26.19
CA ASP A 409 9.77 1.49 -26.47
C ASP A 409 10.19 0.50 -25.38
N LEU A 410 9.84 0.77 -24.12
CA LEU A 410 10.15 -0.10 -22.99
C LEU A 410 9.20 -1.30 -22.91
N VAL A 411 7.94 -1.12 -23.32
CA VAL A 411 6.96 -2.22 -23.48
C VAL A 411 7.37 -3.16 -24.62
N GLU A 412 7.94 -2.61 -25.70
CA GLU A 412 8.50 -3.40 -26.80
C GLU A 412 9.78 -4.14 -26.35
N MET A 413 10.72 -3.44 -25.71
CA MET A 413 11.97 -4.01 -25.20
C MET A 413 11.72 -5.16 -24.20
N ALA A 414 10.72 -5.02 -23.33
CA ALA A 414 10.36 -6.05 -22.35
C ALA A 414 9.87 -7.38 -22.97
N LYS A 415 9.45 -7.39 -24.26
CA LYS A 415 8.99 -8.63 -24.93
C LYS A 415 10.08 -9.69 -25.04
N MET A 416 11.36 -9.31 -25.12
CA MET A 416 12.44 -10.27 -25.34
C MET A 416 12.46 -11.37 -24.27
N PHE A 417 12.16 -11.01 -23.01
CA PHE A 417 12.17 -11.93 -21.87
C PHE A 417 11.13 -13.07 -21.98
N LEU A 418 10.07 -12.90 -22.78
CA LEU A 418 9.10 -13.96 -23.09
C LEU A 418 9.70 -15.07 -24.00
N THR A 419 10.83 -14.80 -24.65
CA THR A 419 11.48 -15.70 -25.61
C THR A 419 12.81 -16.28 -25.11
N MET A 420 13.46 -15.64 -24.14
CA MET A 420 14.79 -16.03 -23.65
C MET A 420 14.80 -17.44 -23.02
N PRO A 421 15.78 -18.30 -23.35
CA PRO A 421 15.90 -19.64 -22.74
C PRO A 421 16.05 -19.59 -21.22
N PHE A 422 16.79 -18.63 -20.68
CA PHE A 422 16.98 -18.48 -19.23
C PHE A 422 15.66 -18.21 -18.49
N SER A 423 14.74 -17.41 -19.05
CA SER A 423 13.40 -17.23 -18.47
C SER A 423 12.64 -18.54 -18.31
N LYS A 424 12.92 -19.54 -19.16
CA LYS A 424 12.28 -20.87 -19.18
C LYS A 424 13.08 -21.95 -18.43
N SER A 425 14.24 -21.60 -17.86
CA SER A 425 15.08 -22.51 -17.05
C SER A 425 14.41 -23.00 -15.77
N ASN A 426 13.43 -22.25 -15.26
CA ASN A 426 12.69 -22.55 -14.05
C ASN A 426 11.22 -22.11 -14.20
N ILE A 427 10.27 -22.98 -13.83
CA ILE A 427 8.83 -22.71 -14.00
C ILE A 427 8.33 -21.49 -13.20
N TYR A 428 8.89 -21.22 -12.03
CA TYR A 428 8.51 -20.06 -11.21
C TYR A 428 9.08 -18.75 -11.77
N LEU A 429 10.25 -18.80 -12.41
CA LEU A 429 10.79 -17.66 -13.16
C LEU A 429 9.94 -17.40 -14.41
N TRP A 430 9.61 -18.44 -15.18
CA TRP A 430 8.77 -18.33 -16.39
C TRP A 430 7.40 -17.73 -16.06
N ASN A 431 6.69 -18.30 -15.09
CA ASN A 431 5.38 -17.81 -14.66
C ASN A 431 5.45 -16.34 -14.25
N MET A 432 6.45 -15.95 -13.45
CA MET A 432 6.62 -14.56 -13.02
C MET A 432 6.89 -13.63 -14.20
N VAL A 433 7.81 -13.97 -15.12
CA VAL A 433 8.13 -13.13 -16.29
C VAL A 433 6.90 -12.87 -17.16
N VAL A 434 6.09 -13.90 -17.42
CA VAL A 434 4.86 -13.79 -18.23
C VAL A 434 3.78 -12.97 -17.51
N LEU A 435 3.60 -13.17 -16.20
CA LEU A 435 2.67 -12.38 -15.38
C LEU A 435 3.08 -10.89 -15.28
N ALA A 436 4.37 -10.62 -15.06
CA ALA A 436 4.92 -9.27 -14.96
C ALA A 436 4.80 -8.50 -16.28
N TYR A 437 5.03 -9.15 -17.43
CA TYR A 437 4.76 -8.54 -18.74
C TYR A 437 3.27 -8.15 -18.88
N GLY A 438 2.34 -9.00 -18.43
CA GLY A 438 0.93 -8.64 -18.34
C GLY A 438 0.67 -7.38 -17.51
N SER A 439 1.30 -7.27 -16.34
CA SER A 439 1.21 -6.09 -15.47
C SER A 439 1.75 -4.81 -16.13
N LEU A 440 2.83 -4.92 -16.91
CA LEU A 440 3.40 -3.82 -17.69
C LEU A 440 2.44 -3.33 -18.78
N VAL A 441 1.81 -4.26 -19.52
CA VAL A 441 0.77 -3.92 -20.51
C VAL A 441 -0.42 -3.23 -19.83
N PHE A 442 -0.80 -3.63 -18.62
CA PHE A 442 -1.84 -2.93 -17.87
C PHE A 442 -1.45 -1.49 -17.49
N LYS A 443 -0.21 -1.30 -17.00
CA LYS A 443 0.37 0.01 -16.66
C LYS A 443 0.41 0.93 -17.89
N TYR A 444 0.79 0.39 -19.05
CA TYR A 444 0.78 1.08 -20.34
C TYR A 444 -0.64 1.51 -20.75
N CYS A 445 -1.59 0.57 -20.74
CA CYS A 445 -3.01 0.85 -21.02
C CYS A 445 -3.73 1.70 -19.94
N ALA A 446 -3.05 2.13 -18.87
CA ALA A 446 -3.58 3.13 -17.93
C ALA A 446 -3.19 4.57 -18.34
N SER A 447 -2.16 4.74 -19.18
CA SER A 447 -1.70 6.03 -19.68
C SER A 447 -2.11 6.29 -21.14
N TYR A 448 -2.24 5.25 -21.96
CA TYR A 448 -2.59 5.36 -23.38
C TYR A 448 -4.00 4.81 -23.64
N THR A 449 -4.91 5.66 -24.11
CA THR A 449 -6.30 5.31 -24.46
C THR A 449 -6.67 5.91 -25.83
N PRO A 450 -7.10 5.11 -26.83
CA PRO A 450 -7.20 3.65 -26.81
C PRO A 450 -5.81 2.98 -26.70
N CYS A 451 -5.75 1.81 -26.05
CA CYS A 451 -4.48 1.10 -25.87
C CYS A 451 -4.09 0.31 -27.14
N PRO A 452 -2.83 0.39 -27.61
CA PRO A 452 -2.36 -0.37 -28.77
C PRO A 452 -2.32 -1.90 -28.56
N VAL A 453 -3.01 -2.63 -29.43
CA VAL A 453 -3.08 -4.12 -29.44
C VAL A 453 -1.68 -4.77 -29.52
N ALA A 454 -0.72 -4.12 -30.18
CA ALA A 454 0.65 -4.61 -30.31
C ALA A 454 1.39 -4.84 -28.98
N ALA A 455 0.93 -4.22 -27.88
CA ALA A 455 1.44 -4.48 -26.54
C ALA A 455 0.93 -5.81 -25.95
N VAL A 456 -0.34 -6.17 -26.18
CA VAL A 456 -0.92 -7.43 -25.65
C VAL A 456 -0.70 -8.63 -26.58
N GLN A 457 -0.43 -8.40 -27.86
CA GLN A 457 -0.32 -9.45 -28.89
C GLN A 457 0.51 -10.69 -28.48
N PRO A 458 1.71 -10.60 -27.86
CA PRO A 458 2.48 -11.78 -27.47
C PRO A 458 1.75 -12.71 -26.48
N LEU A 459 0.86 -12.17 -25.65
CA LEU A 459 0.05 -12.96 -24.71
C LEU A 459 -1.18 -13.58 -25.39
N LEU A 460 -1.71 -12.95 -26.44
CA LEU A 460 -2.76 -13.52 -27.28
C LEU A 460 -2.23 -14.72 -28.08
N ASP A 461 -1.03 -14.58 -28.65
CA ASP A 461 -0.35 -15.63 -29.41
C ASP A 461 0.00 -16.82 -28.50
N MET A 462 0.51 -16.56 -27.29
CA MET A 462 0.80 -17.59 -26.29
C MET A 462 -0.45 -18.37 -25.88
N ALA A 463 -1.59 -17.69 -25.65
CA ALA A 463 -2.85 -18.36 -25.34
C ALA A 463 -3.32 -19.25 -26.52
N MET A 464 -3.23 -18.74 -27.75
CA MET A 464 -3.60 -19.48 -28.95
C MET A 464 -2.71 -20.71 -29.20
N GLU A 465 -1.40 -20.61 -28.97
CA GLU A 465 -0.49 -21.75 -29.11
C GLU A 465 -0.67 -22.78 -27.99
N GLY A 466 -0.96 -22.35 -26.76
CA GLY A 466 -1.36 -23.24 -25.66
C GLY A 466 -2.62 -24.04 -26.00
N MET A 467 -3.62 -23.41 -26.59
CA MET A 467 -4.84 -24.09 -27.07
C MET A 467 -4.57 -25.03 -28.25
N LYS A 468 -3.69 -24.65 -29.19
CA LYS A 468 -3.29 -25.47 -30.34
C LYS A 468 -2.45 -26.70 -29.96
N THR A 469 -1.65 -26.61 -28.90
CA THR A 469 -0.82 -27.71 -28.36
C THR A 469 -1.55 -28.59 -27.35
N GLY A 470 -2.71 -28.16 -26.85
CA GLY A 470 -3.44 -28.86 -25.78
C GLY A 470 -2.80 -28.70 -24.38
N SER A 471 -1.83 -27.81 -24.21
CA SER A 471 -1.12 -27.63 -22.95
C SER A 471 -1.94 -26.82 -21.94
N GLU A 472 -2.56 -27.49 -20.97
CA GLU A 472 -3.29 -26.84 -19.87
C GLU A 472 -2.45 -25.78 -19.14
N ALA A 473 -1.15 -26.04 -18.94
CA ALA A 473 -0.26 -25.15 -18.21
C ALA A 473 -0.03 -23.84 -18.97
N ASP A 474 0.23 -23.93 -20.28
CA ASP A 474 0.46 -22.76 -21.13
C ASP A 474 -0.84 -21.95 -21.34
N MET A 475 -1.98 -22.64 -21.49
CA MET A 475 -3.29 -21.97 -21.48
C MET A 475 -3.52 -21.20 -20.17
N VAL A 476 -3.29 -21.83 -19.02
CA VAL A 476 -3.54 -21.21 -17.70
C VAL A 476 -2.62 -20.01 -17.45
N ILE A 477 -1.32 -20.09 -17.75
CA ILE A 477 -0.41 -18.94 -17.52
C ILE A 477 -0.69 -17.79 -18.48
N ALA A 478 -0.98 -18.07 -19.75
CA ALA A 478 -1.35 -17.04 -20.73
C ALA A 478 -2.66 -16.34 -20.35
N LEU A 479 -3.70 -17.08 -19.95
CA LEU A 479 -4.97 -16.51 -19.50
C LEU A 479 -4.82 -15.66 -18.22
N LYS A 480 -3.95 -16.07 -17.29
CA LYS A 480 -3.61 -15.26 -16.09
C LYS A 480 -2.93 -13.94 -16.47
N ALA A 481 -1.97 -13.97 -17.40
CA ALA A 481 -1.25 -12.78 -17.85
C ALA A 481 -2.11 -11.84 -18.72
N LEU A 482 -3.02 -12.38 -19.55
CA LEU A 482 -4.09 -11.59 -20.19
C LEU A 482 -5.00 -10.94 -19.14
N GLY A 483 -5.27 -11.64 -18.04
CA GLY A 483 -5.98 -11.11 -16.87
C GLY A 483 -5.24 -10.03 -16.09
N ASN A 484 -3.90 -10.06 -16.10
CA ASN A 484 -3.07 -8.96 -15.59
C ASN A 484 -3.14 -7.75 -16.54
N ALA A 485 -2.97 -7.96 -17.84
CA ALA A 485 -3.04 -6.91 -18.86
C ALA A 485 -4.39 -6.16 -18.91
N GLY A 486 -5.51 -6.88 -18.73
CA GLY A 486 -6.85 -6.30 -18.72
C GLY A 486 -7.19 -5.54 -20.01
N HIS A 487 -6.63 -5.96 -21.15
CA HIS A 487 -6.73 -5.24 -22.43
C HIS A 487 -8.03 -5.65 -23.16
N PRO A 488 -8.93 -4.71 -23.57
CA PRO A 488 -10.20 -5.06 -24.22
C PRO A 488 -10.06 -5.94 -25.47
N GLY A 489 -9.04 -5.69 -26.30
CA GLY A 489 -8.71 -6.55 -27.45
C GLY A 489 -8.47 -8.04 -27.13
N SER A 490 -8.24 -8.41 -25.87
CA SER A 490 -8.11 -9.80 -25.43
C SER A 490 -9.44 -10.57 -25.42
N ILE A 491 -10.59 -9.88 -25.32
CA ILE A 491 -11.91 -10.51 -25.14
C ILE A 491 -12.18 -11.55 -26.23
N LYS A 492 -11.92 -11.23 -27.50
CA LYS A 492 -12.14 -12.13 -28.65
C LYS A 492 -11.31 -13.42 -28.57
N THR A 493 -10.14 -13.37 -27.94
CA THR A 493 -9.30 -14.55 -27.68
C THR A 493 -9.81 -15.32 -26.46
N ILE A 494 -10.13 -14.62 -25.37
CA ILE A 494 -10.68 -15.21 -24.14
C ILE A 494 -11.99 -15.97 -24.42
N MET A 495 -12.88 -15.43 -25.26
CA MET A 495 -14.13 -16.08 -25.67
C MET A 495 -13.93 -17.47 -26.31
N ARG A 496 -12.77 -17.77 -26.90
CA ARG A 496 -12.48 -19.09 -27.48
C ARG A 496 -12.35 -20.20 -26.42
N PHE A 497 -12.03 -19.82 -25.18
CA PHE A 497 -11.93 -20.71 -24.04
C PHE A 497 -13.23 -20.80 -23.23
N LEU A 498 -14.31 -20.12 -23.65
CA LEU A 498 -15.56 -20.01 -22.89
C LEU A 498 -16.69 -20.81 -23.56
N PRO A 499 -17.23 -21.87 -22.90
CA PRO A 499 -18.30 -22.70 -23.46
C PRO A 499 -19.57 -21.86 -23.69
N GLY A 500 -20.32 -22.19 -24.74
CA GLY A 500 -21.55 -21.50 -25.10
C GLY A 500 -21.39 -20.03 -25.53
N VAL A 501 -20.16 -19.53 -25.61
CA VAL A 501 -19.80 -18.19 -26.14
C VAL A 501 -18.76 -18.31 -27.26
N ALA A 502 -17.91 -19.34 -27.23
CA ALA A 502 -17.02 -19.71 -28.34
C ALA A 502 -17.82 -20.10 -29.60
N ALA A 503 -17.48 -19.48 -30.74
CA ALA A 503 -18.06 -19.84 -32.05
C ALA A 503 -17.70 -21.27 -32.51
N THR A 504 -16.60 -21.81 -32.00
CA THR A 504 -16.18 -23.21 -32.15
C THR A 504 -15.84 -23.76 -30.76
N PRO A 505 -16.79 -24.38 -30.05
CA PRO A 505 -16.56 -24.89 -28.70
C PRO A 505 -15.47 -25.96 -28.67
N VAL A 506 -14.51 -25.80 -27.77
CA VAL A 506 -13.53 -26.82 -27.39
C VAL A 506 -13.90 -27.29 -25.99
N ASP A 507 -13.93 -28.61 -25.76
CA ASP A 507 -14.08 -29.13 -24.39
C ASP A 507 -12.77 -28.90 -23.63
N LEU A 508 -12.86 -28.20 -22.49
CA LEU A 508 -11.71 -27.67 -21.77
C LEU A 508 -11.85 -27.93 -20.26
N PRO A 509 -10.76 -28.34 -19.58
CA PRO A 509 -10.79 -28.62 -18.15
C PRO A 509 -11.32 -27.44 -17.33
N PRO A 510 -12.10 -27.66 -16.25
CA PRO A 510 -12.65 -26.59 -15.40
C PRO A 510 -11.60 -25.60 -14.89
N ARG A 511 -10.34 -26.04 -14.74
CA ARG A 511 -9.20 -25.20 -14.39
C ARG A 511 -8.86 -24.14 -15.45
N VAL A 512 -8.90 -24.51 -16.74
CA VAL A 512 -8.73 -23.58 -17.87
C VAL A 512 -9.92 -22.64 -17.96
N LEU A 513 -11.14 -23.16 -17.82
CA LEU A 513 -12.37 -22.36 -17.81
C LEU A 513 -12.37 -21.30 -16.69
N SER A 514 -11.99 -21.66 -15.47
CA SER A 514 -11.88 -20.73 -14.34
C SER A 514 -10.76 -19.69 -14.54
N ALA A 515 -9.68 -20.01 -15.25
CA ALA A 515 -8.66 -19.04 -15.64
C ALA A 515 -9.18 -18.09 -16.74
N ALA A 516 -9.90 -18.61 -17.74
CA ALA A 516 -10.51 -17.81 -18.80
C ALA A 516 -11.54 -16.82 -18.25
N VAL A 517 -12.43 -17.25 -17.35
CA VAL A 517 -13.37 -16.35 -16.67
C VAL A 517 -12.60 -15.27 -15.87
N GLN A 518 -11.66 -15.65 -14.99
CA GLN A 518 -10.89 -14.68 -14.19
C GLN A 518 -9.93 -13.78 -14.98
N SER A 519 -9.70 -14.04 -16.27
CA SER A 519 -8.97 -13.12 -17.15
C SER A 519 -9.75 -11.84 -17.48
N MET A 520 -11.08 -11.84 -17.32
CA MET A 520 -11.91 -10.64 -17.58
C MET A 520 -11.92 -9.63 -16.42
N ARG A 521 -11.36 -9.97 -15.24
CA ARG A 521 -11.51 -9.19 -14.00
C ARG A 521 -11.08 -7.71 -14.10
N LEU A 522 -9.98 -7.42 -14.81
CA LEU A 522 -9.48 -6.05 -15.00
C LEU A 522 -10.06 -5.41 -16.28
N THR A 523 -10.47 -6.23 -17.25
CA THR A 523 -11.17 -5.79 -18.46
C THR A 523 -12.57 -5.28 -18.12
N ALA A 524 -13.23 -5.83 -17.09
CA ALA A 524 -14.52 -5.39 -16.55
C ALA A 524 -14.59 -3.88 -16.22
N ALA A 525 -13.46 -3.27 -15.85
CA ALA A 525 -13.37 -1.84 -15.56
C ALA A 525 -13.10 -0.96 -16.81
N ARG A 526 -12.76 -1.55 -17.95
CA ARG A 526 -12.46 -0.86 -19.23
C ARG A 526 -13.53 -1.07 -20.30
N ASP A 527 -14.13 -2.24 -20.34
CA ASP A 527 -15.29 -2.59 -21.18
C ASP A 527 -16.30 -3.39 -20.34
N PRO A 528 -17.11 -2.70 -19.50
CA PRO A 528 -18.08 -3.36 -18.64
C PRO A 528 -19.22 -4.02 -19.44
N HIS A 529 -19.59 -3.49 -20.60
CA HIS A 529 -20.76 -3.97 -21.35
C HIS A 529 -20.48 -5.32 -22.04
N THR A 530 -19.36 -5.46 -22.76
CA THR A 530 -19.02 -6.75 -23.38
C THR A 530 -18.78 -7.83 -22.31
N VAL A 531 -18.24 -7.45 -21.14
CA VAL A 531 -18.08 -8.39 -20.01
C VAL A 531 -19.42 -8.75 -19.35
N GLN A 532 -20.39 -7.83 -19.25
CA GLN A 532 -21.75 -8.11 -18.79
C GLN A 532 -22.44 -9.17 -19.66
N ASP A 533 -22.40 -9.02 -20.98
CA ASP A 533 -23.05 -9.96 -21.92
C ASP A 533 -22.44 -11.38 -21.82
N ILE A 534 -21.11 -11.49 -21.77
CA ILE A 534 -20.40 -12.77 -21.64
C ILE A 534 -20.69 -13.42 -20.28
N THR A 535 -20.58 -12.66 -19.19
CA THR A 535 -20.79 -13.21 -17.83
C THR A 535 -22.24 -13.58 -17.56
N MET A 536 -23.20 -12.82 -18.07
CA MET A 536 -24.62 -13.17 -18.00
C MET A 536 -24.92 -14.45 -18.79
N THR A 537 -24.36 -14.60 -20.00
CA THR A 537 -24.51 -15.81 -20.81
C THR A 537 -23.99 -17.06 -20.09
N LEU A 538 -22.78 -16.99 -19.51
CA LEU A 538 -22.21 -18.08 -18.70
C LEU A 538 -23.00 -18.37 -17.43
N PHE A 539 -23.51 -17.32 -16.76
CA PHE A 539 -24.30 -17.49 -15.54
C PHE A 539 -25.63 -18.22 -15.80
N LEU A 540 -26.32 -17.94 -16.90
CA LEU A 540 -27.62 -18.54 -17.23
C LEU A 540 -27.52 -19.99 -17.75
N GLN A 541 -26.37 -20.43 -18.25
CA GLN A 541 -26.17 -21.77 -18.79
C GLN A 541 -26.12 -22.83 -17.66
N LYS A 542 -27.29 -23.40 -17.34
CA LYS A 542 -27.50 -24.39 -16.25
C LYS A 542 -26.75 -25.72 -16.43
N ASN A 543 -26.13 -25.97 -17.58
CA ASN A 543 -25.26 -27.12 -17.86
C ASN A 543 -23.77 -26.86 -17.52
N LEU A 544 -23.36 -25.61 -17.24
CA LEU A 544 -21.98 -25.32 -16.83
C LEU A 544 -21.74 -25.68 -15.35
N PRO A 545 -20.50 -26.08 -14.97
CA PRO A 545 -20.16 -26.36 -13.57
C PRO A 545 -20.42 -25.15 -12.67
N SER A 546 -20.92 -25.40 -11.45
CA SER A 546 -21.29 -24.36 -10.47
C SER A 546 -20.17 -23.35 -10.22
N GLU A 547 -18.90 -23.78 -10.22
CA GLU A 547 -17.72 -22.91 -10.09
C GLU A 547 -17.69 -21.82 -11.18
N ILE A 548 -17.89 -22.21 -12.44
CA ILE A 548 -17.85 -21.30 -13.60
C ILE A 548 -19.02 -20.30 -13.53
N ARG A 549 -20.21 -20.77 -13.17
CA ARG A 549 -21.41 -19.92 -13.02
C ARG A 549 -21.26 -18.92 -11.86
N MET A 550 -20.70 -19.34 -10.74
CA MET A 550 -20.40 -18.45 -9.59
C MET A 550 -19.28 -17.45 -9.91
N LEU A 551 -18.23 -17.86 -10.63
CA LEU A 551 -17.17 -16.95 -11.08
C LEU A 551 -17.67 -15.92 -12.10
N ALA A 552 -18.56 -16.32 -13.02
CA ALA A 552 -19.20 -15.40 -13.94
C ALA A 552 -20.08 -14.38 -13.20
N PHE A 553 -20.89 -14.82 -12.23
CA PHE A 553 -21.67 -13.92 -11.36
C PHE A 553 -20.78 -12.96 -10.55
N MET A 554 -19.61 -13.40 -10.09
CA MET A 554 -18.66 -12.54 -9.37
C MET A 554 -18.14 -11.41 -10.28
N ILE A 555 -17.68 -11.74 -11.50
CA ILE A 555 -17.13 -10.74 -12.44
C ILE A 555 -18.23 -9.84 -13.01
N LEU A 556 -19.46 -10.36 -13.19
CA LEU A 556 -20.63 -9.54 -13.48
C LEU A 556 -20.79 -8.42 -12.43
N PHE A 557 -20.54 -8.71 -11.15
CA PHE A 557 -20.61 -7.73 -10.07
C PHE A 557 -19.40 -6.78 -10.01
N ASP A 558 -18.20 -7.21 -10.40
CA ASP A 558 -17.05 -6.32 -10.59
C ASP A 558 -17.34 -5.23 -11.67
N THR A 559 -18.23 -5.47 -12.65
CA THR A 559 -18.69 -4.43 -13.63
C THR A 559 -19.64 -3.38 -13.05
N LYS A 560 -20.02 -3.47 -11.77
CA LYS A 560 -21.04 -2.63 -11.09
C LYS A 560 -22.39 -2.60 -11.84
N PRO A 561 -23.12 -3.74 -11.90
CA PRO A 561 -24.28 -3.93 -12.77
C PRO A 561 -25.48 -3.05 -12.36
N SER A 562 -26.28 -2.68 -13.36
CA SER A 562 -27.46 -1.81 -13.17
C SER A 562 -28.60 -2.51 -12.42
N MET A 563 -29.53 -1.73 -11.85
CA MET A 563 -30.74 -2.23 -11.18
C MET A 563 -31.56 -3.21 -12.06
N ALA A 564 -31.64 -2.94 -13.36
CA ALA A 564 -32.32 -3.81 -14.33
C ALA A 564 -31.62 -5.17 -14.46
N LEU A 565 -30.28 -5.18 -14.58
CA LEU A 565 -29.49 -6.40 -14.72
C LEU A 565 -29.49 -7.23 -13.42
N VAL A 566 -29.40 -6.57 -12.26
CA VAL A 566 -29.56 -7.21 -10.94
C VAL A 566 -30.96 -7.83 -10.79
N SER A 567 -32.01 -7.15 -11.26
CA SER A 567 -33.38 -7.68 -11.23
C SER A 567 -33.58 -8.85 -12.20
N THR A 568 -32.95 -8.83 -13.38
CA THR A 568 -32.96 -9.95 -14.33
C THR A 568 -32.31 -11.20 -13.72
N VAL A 569 -31.14 -11.06 -13.09
CA VAL A 569 -30.49 -12.17 -12.38
C VAL A 569 -31.32 -12.63 -11.18
N THR A 570 -31.96 -11.71 -10.45
CA THR A 570 -32.87 -12.03 -9.34
C THR A 570 -34.01 -12.94 -9.78
N ALA A 571 -34.66 -12.62 -10.90
CA ALA A 571 -35.74 -13.43 -11.47
C ALA A 571 -35.26 -14.85 -11.82
N HIS A 572 -34.13 -14.98 -12.54
CA HIS A 572 -33.58 -16.30 -12.87
C HIS A 572 -33.14 -17.10 -11.63
N LEU A 573 -32.68 -16.44 -10.55
CA LEU A 573 -32.36 -17.09 -9.28
C LEU A 573 -33.61 -17.63 -8.55
N GLN A 574 -34.81 -17.09 -8.79
CA GLN A 574 -36.05 -17.68 -8.25
C GLN A 574 -36.34 -19.07 -8.85
N GLU A 575 -35.87 -19.34 -10.06
CA GLU A 575 -36.02 -20.62 -10.79
C GLU A 575 -34.76 -21.50 -10.79
N GLU A 576 -33.73 -21.12 -10.02
CA GLU A 576 -32.52 -21.90 -9.93
C GLU A 576 -32.70 -23.11 -9.00
N LYS A 577 -32.11 -24.25 -9.41
CA LYS A 577 -32.11 -25.54 -8.71
C LYS A 577 -30.74 -25.86 -8.10
N ASP A 578 -29.66 -25.29 -8.63
CA ASP A 578 -28.32 -25.39 -8.05
C ASP A 578 -28.23 -24.57 -6.76
N ILE A 579 -28.25 -25.28 -5.62
CA ILE A 579 -28.22 -24.69 -4.28
C ILE A 579 -26.88 -23.99 -3.95
N HIS A 580 -25.79 -24.36 -4.63
CA HIS A 580 -24.49 -23.69 -4.50
C HIS A 580 -24.53 -22.33 -5.18
N VAL A 581 -25.04 -22.27 -6.42
CA VAL A 581 -25.20 -21.01 -7.16
C VAL A 581 -26.14 -20.06 -6.41
N VAL A 582 -27.29 -20.55 -5.92
CA VAL A 582 -28.23 -19.72 -5.13
C VAL A 582 -27.62 -19.24 -3.82
N SER A 583 -26.98 -20.12 -3.04
CA SER A 583 -26.38 -19.74 -1.76
C SER A 583 -25.24 -18.73 -1.94
N PHE A 584 -24.43 -18.87 -2.98
CA PHE A 584 -23.38 -17.91 -3.34
C PHE A 584 -23.98 -16.56 -3.73
N ALA A 585 -24.87 -16.53 -4.73
CA ALA A 585 -25.43 -15.28 -5.24
C ALA A 585 -26.23 -14.51 -4.17
N LEU A 586 -27.05 -15.19 -3.37
CA LEU A 586 -27.80 -14.57 -2.27
C LEU A 586 -26.88 -14.04 -1.16
N SER A 587 -25.79 -14.74 -0.84
CA SER A 587 -24.85 -14.26 0.19
C SER A 587 -24.02 -13.07 -0.30
N TYR A 588 -23.59 -13.05 -1.56
CA TYR A 588 -22.87 -11.91 -2.13
C TYR A 588 -23.76 -10.65 -2.22
N MET A 589 -24.99 -10.79 -2.73
CA MET A 589 -25.96 -9.69 -2.74
C MET A 589 -26.34 -9.25 -1.32
N ARG A 590 -26.39 -10.15 -0.33
CA ARG A 590 -26.62 -9.78 1.08
C ARG A 590 -25.46 -8.98 1.69
N GLY A 591 -24.24 -9.18 1.20
CA GLY A 591 -23.09 -8.33 1.52
C GLY A 591 -23.26 -6.93 0.92
N TYR A 592 -23.37 -6.82 -0.41
CA TYR A 592 -23.52 -5.50 -1.06
C TYR A 592 -24.79 -4.76 -0.62
N ALA A 593 -25.89 -5.45 -0.27
CA ALA A 593 -27.11 -4.83 0.27
C ALA A 593 -26.92 -4.07 1.61
N LYS A 594 -25.75 -4.18 2.22
CA LYS A 594 -25.30 -3.45 3.43
C LYS A 594 -24.06 -2.56 3.20
N SER A 595 -23.53 -2.52 1.98
CA SER A 595 -22.27 -1.85 1.65
C SER A 595 -22.37 -0.33 1.85
N SER A 596 -21.36 0.22 2.52
CA SER A 596 -21.20 1.63 2.88
C SER A 596 -20.28 2.41 1.93
N THR A 597 -19.48 1.69 1.13
CA THR A 597 -18.47 2.27 0.23
C THR A 597 -19.07 3.04 -0.97
N PRO A 598 -18.45 4.15 -1.43
CA PRO A 598 -19.12 5.11 -2.30
C PRO A 598 -19.49 4.58 -3.69
N GLU A 599 -18.65 3.71 -4.27
CA GLU A 599 -18.86 3.15 -5.61
C GLU A 599 -20.00 2.12 -5.62
N ASN A 600 -20.36 1.58 -4.46
CA ASN A 600 -21.41 0.58 -4.31
C ASN A 600 -22.80 1.18 -4.03
N HIS A 601 -22.95 2.51 -3.91
CA HIS A 601 -24.21 3.16 -3.52
C HIS A 601 -25.45 2.74 -4.35
N PHE A 602 -25.31 2.63 -5.67
CA PHE A 602 -26.40 2.17 -6.55
C PHE A 602 -26.57 0.64 -6.51
N LEU A 603 -25.46 -0.10 -6.40
CA LEU A 603 -25.44 -1.56 -6.35
C LEU A 603 -26.04 -2.09 -5.05
N SER A 604 -25.80 -1.43 -3.91
CA SER A 604 -26.36 -1.78 -2.60
C SER A 604 -27.88 -1.62 -2.58
N THR A 605 -28.39 -0.53 -3.16
CA THR A 605 -29.82 -0.29 -3.38
C THR A 605 -30.46 -1.42 -4.18
N ALA A 606 -29.86 -1.81 -5.31
CA ALA A 606 -30.36 -2.90 -6.15
C ALA A 606 -30.30 -4.27 -5.43
N CYS A 607 -29.19 -4.56 -4.75
CA CYS A 607 -29.01 -5.79 -3.99
C CYS A 607 -29.98 -5.89 -2.81
N ASN A 608 -30.33 -4.77 -2.16
CA ASN A 608 -31.29 -4.74 -1.06
C ASN A 608 -32.68 -5.22 -1.50
N ILE A 609 -33.10 -4.84 -2.71
CA ILE A 609 -34.35 -5.29 -3.34
C ILE A 609 -34.24 -6.77 -3.74
N ALA A 610 -33.15 -7.18 -4.39
CA ALA A 610 -32.90 -8.58 -4.76
C ALA A 610 -32.93 -9.54 -3.56
N VAL A 611 -32.30 -9.15 -2.45
CA VAL A 611 -32.28 -9.93 -1.20
C VAL A 611 -33.67 -10.03 -0.59
N LYS A 612 -34.48 -8.97 -0.62
CA LYS A 612 -35.89 -9.01 -0.16
C LYS A 612 -36.75 -9.97 -0.98
N ILE A 613 -36.49 -10.10 -2.28
CA ILE A 613 -37.21 -11.03 -3.19
C ILE A 613 -36.78 -12.49 -2.96
N LEU A 614 -35.47 -12.74 -2.74
CA LEU A 614 -34.92 -14.11 -2.64
C LEU A 614 -34.91 -14.69 -1.22
N ALA A 615 -34.80 -13.86 -0.18
CA ALA A 615 -34.71 -14.33 1.21
C ALA A 615 -35.94 -15.12 1.72
N PRO A 616 -37.20 -14.86 1.30
CA PRO A 616 -38.34 -15.68 1.71
C PRO A 616 -38.22 -17.15 1.28
N LYS A 617 -37.63 -17.42 0.10
CA LYS A 617 -37.44 -18.77 -0.44
C LYS A 617 -36.12 -19.42 -0.01
N PHE A 618 -35.05 -18.64 0.08
CA PHE A 618 -33.67 -19.14 0.21
C PHE A 618 -32.91 -18.58 1.43
N GLY A 619 -33.59 -17.88 2.35
CA GLY A 619 -32.93 -17.16 3.45
C GLY A 619 -32.19 -18.03 4.46
N ARG A 620 -32.59 -19.31 4.61
CA ARG A 620 -32.14 -20.27 5.63
C ARG A 620 -31.00 -21.22 5.19
N LEU A 621 -30.29 -20.93 4.10
CA LEU A 621 -29.27 -21.84 3.55
C LEU A 621 -28.00 -21.91 4.42
N SER A 622 -27.68 -23.11 4.92
CA SER A 622 -26.54 -23.42 5.81
C SER A 622 -25.16 -23.05 5.23
N PHE A 623 -24.14 -22.99 6.10
CA PHE A 623 -22.73 -22.75 5.81
C PHE A 623 -22.06 -23.88 5.01
N PHE A 624 -22.65 -25.08 5.01
CA PHE A 624 -22.18 -26.19 4.19
C PHE A 624 -22.25 -25.89 2.67
N ASN A 625 -23.15 -25.01 2.24
CA ASN A 625 -23.24 -24.54 0.84
C ASN A 625 -22.13 -23.55 0.46
N SER A 626 -22.04 -23.16 -0.82
CA SER A 626 -21.16 -22.07 -1.27
C SER A 626 -21.55 -20.73 -0.64
N LYS A 627 -20.57 -19.85 -0.38
CA LYS A 627 -20.79 -18.52 0.23
C LYS A 627 -19.88 -17.46 -0.37
N ALA A 628 -20.37 -16.23 -0.37
CA ALA A 628 -19.56 -15.03 -0.42
C ALA A 628 -19.87 -14.17 0.82
N VAL A 629 -18.84 -13.65 1.47
CA VAL A 629 -18.95 -12.65 2.53
C VAL A 629 -18.28 -11.39 2.01
N HIS A 630 -19.01 -10.27 1.99
CA HIS A 630 -18.47 -8.94 1.74
C HIS A 630 -18.74 -8.11 2.99
N ILE A 631 -17.69 -7.47 3.49
CA ILE A 631 -17.69 -6.58 4.66
C ILE A 631 -16.93 -5.31 4.27
N ASP A 632 -17.50 -4.14 4.57
CA ASP A 632 -16.86 -2.86 4.28
C ASP A 632 -17.08 -1.82 5.39
N TRP A 633 -16.28 -0.76 5.31
CA TRP A 633 -16.42 0.45 6.11
C TRP A 633 -15.82 1.62 5.33
N PHE A 634 -16.51 2.75 5.32
CA PHE A 634 -16.03 4.02 4.75
C PHE A 634 -16.39 5.17 5.68
N ASN A 635 -15.48 6.15 5.79
CA ASN A 635 -15.72 7.40 6.50
C ASN A 635 -15.57 8.60 5.56
N ASP A 636 -16.59 9.46 5.54
CA ASP A 636 -16.67 10.60 4.62
C ASP A 636 -15.75 11.77 4.99
N ASP A 637 -15.41 11.99 6.26
CA ASP A 637 -14.53 13.10 6.70
C ASP A 637 -13.05 12.80 6.42
N PHE A 638 -12.66 11.53 6.44
CA PHE A 638 -11.36 11.08 5.96
C PHE A 638 -11.34 10.88 4.42
N LEU A 639 -12.50 10.64 3.79
CA LEU A 639 -12.62 10.06 2.43
C LEU A 639 -11.79 8.77 2.27
N MET A 640 -11.86 7.92 3.30
CA MET A 640 -11.08 6.68 3.39
C MET A 640 -11.94 5.51 3.87
N GLY A 641 -11.56 4.30 3.46
CA GLY A 641 -12.27 3.08 3.85
C GLY A 641 -11.55 1.80 3.45
N LYS A 642 -12.15 0.66 3.77
CA LYS A 642 -11.72 -0.67 3.33
C LYS A 642 -12.92 -1.56 3.01
N SER A 643 -12.71 -2.55 2.15
CA SER A 643 -13.58 -3.71 2.03
C SER A 643 -12.75 -4.99 2.03
N ALA A 644 -13.33 -6.07 2.55
CA ALA A 644 -12.78 -7.42 2.46
C ALA A 644 -13.85 -8.38 1.97
N GLU A 645 -13.47 -9.26 1.04
CA GLU A 645 -14.35 -10.23 0.40
C GLU A 645 -13.76 -11.63 0.54
N LEU A 646 -14.52 -12.55 1.16
CA LEU A 646 -14.19 -13.97 1.30
C LEU A 646 -15.16 -14.80 0.47
N PHE A 647 -14.63 -15.59 -0.48
CA PHE A 647 -15.41 -16.45 -1.36
C PHE A 647 -15.07 -17.91 -1.10
N MET A 648 -16.10 -18.74 -0.94
CA MET A 648 -16.02 -20.21 -0.82
C MET A 648 -16.90 -20.85 -1.91
N LEU A 649 -16.27 -21.30 -2.99
CA LEU A 649 -16.92 -21.97 -4.11
C LEU A 649 -16.91 -23.48 -3.89
N LYS A 650 -18.07 -24.06 -3.57
CA LYS A 650 -18.28 -25.52 -3.43
C LYS A 650 -19.08 -26.08 -4.62
N SER A 651 -18.98 -27.39 -4.81
CA SER A 651 -19.67 -28.14 -5.87
C SER A 651 -20.13 -29.48 -5.31
N ALA A 652 -21.40 -29.84 -5.48
CA ALA A 652 -21.86 -31.20 -5.18
C ALA A 652 -21.04 -32.26 -5.98
N PRO A 653 -20.81 -33.46 -5.44
CA PRO A 653 -21.23 -33.93 -4.11
C PRO A 653 -20.17 -33.68 -3.00
N TYR A 654 -19.20 -32.79 -3.20
CA TYR A 654 -18.00 -32.69 -2.37
C TYR A 654 -18.13 -31.72 -1.18
N ILE A 655 -17.54 -32.06 -0.03
CA ILE A 655 -17.48 -31.18 1.16
C ILE A 655 -16.49 -30.02 0.98
N LEU A 656 -15.28 -30.31 0.47
CA LEU A 656 -14.25 -29.28 0.30
C LEU A 656 -14.59 -28.31 -0.85
N PRO A 657 -14.36 -26.99 -0.68
CA PRO A 657 -14.46 -26.03 -1.77
C PRO A 657 -13.59 -26.42 -2.98
N THR A 658 -14.12 -26.23 -4.19
CA THR A 658 -13.32 -26.19 -5.43
C THR A 658 -12.32 -25.02 -5.40
N LYS A 659 -12.70 -23.89 -4.80
CA LYS A 659 -11.87 -22.70 -4.70
C LYS A 659 -12.23 -21.88 -3.47
N MET A 660 -11.21 -21.34 -2.81
CA MET A 660 -11.33 -20.31 -1.77
C MET A 660 -10.56 -19.07 -2.22
N MET A 661 -11.08 -17.87 -1.93
CA MET A 661 -10.44 -16.60 -2.29
C MET A 661 -10.68 -15.55 -1.20
N LEU A 662 -9.65 -14.78 -0.86
CA LEU A 662 -9.70 -13.61 0.00
C LEU A 662 -9.20 -12.39 -0.80
N LYS A 663 -9.98 -11.32 -0.87
CA LYS A 663 -9.72 -10.08 -1.62
C LYS A 663 -9.90 -8.88 -0.70
N GLY A 664 -8.89 -8.03 -0.55
CA GLY A 664 -9.00 -6.77 0.20
C GLY A 664 -8.88 -5.54 -0.70
N ASN A 665 -9.65 -4.50 -0.44
CA ASN A 665 -9.54 -3.18 -1.08
C ASN A 665 -9.31 -2.08 -0.04
N PHE A 666 -8.61 -1.03 -0.43
CA PHE A 666 -8.41 0.21 0.31
C PHE A 666 -8.91 1.37 -0.53
N TYR A 667 -9.69 2.25 0.11
CA TYR A 667 -10.28 3.43 -0.52
C TYR A 667 -9.64 4.66 0.11
N ALA A 668 -9.16 5.59 -0.73
CA ALA A 668 -8.59 6.85 -0.27
C ALA A 668 -8.59 7.89 -1.40
N ILE A 669 -8.97 9.14 -1.13
CA ILE A 669 -8.71 10.30 -2.01
C ILE A 669 -9.26 10.08 -3.45
N GLY A 670 -10.50 9.62 -3.58
CA GLY A 670 -11.12 9.37 -4.89
C GLY A 670 -10.49 8.21 -5.68
N ARG A 671 -9.79 7.29 -5.01
CA ARG A 671 -9.12 6.13 -5.61
C ARG A 671 -9.44 4.84 -4.83
N ILE A 672 -9.48 3.73 -5.57
CA ILE A 672 -9.56 2.36 -5.04
C ILE A 672 -8.26 1.65 -5.36
N LEU A 673 -7.59 1.12 -4.33
CA LEU A 673 -6.41 0.29 -4.45
C LEU A 673 -6.74 -1.10 -3.92
N GLN A 674 -6.81 -2.11 -4.80
CA GLN A 674 -6.87 -3.50 -4.34
C GLN A 674 -5.57 -3.81 -3.58
N LEU A 675 -5.65 -4.33 -2.36
CA LEU A 675 -4.49 -4.69 -1.55
C LEU A 675 -4.01 -6.09 -1.95
N LEU A 676 -3.89 -7.00 -0.97
CA LEU A 676 -3.62 -8.40 -1.20
C LEU A 676 -4.88 -9.13 -1.65
N GLU A 677 -4.73 -9.98 -2.67
CA GLU A 677 -5.61 -11.12 -2.92
C GLU A 677 -4.81 -12.40 -2.70
N GLY A 678 -5.44 -13.42 -2.14
CA GLY A 678 -4.92 -14.78 -2.05
C GLY A 678 -6.02 -15.78 -2.38
N GLY A 679 -5.68 -16.88 -3.05
CA GLY A 679 -6.66 -17.93 -3.34
C GLY A 679 -6.07 -19.31 -3.52
N ILE A 680 -6.85 -20.32 -3.14
CA ILE A 680 -6.46 -21.73 -3.06
C ILE A 680 -7.48 -22.57 -3.84
N ARG A 681 -6.98 -23.52 -4.63
CA ARG A 681 -7.78 -24.52 -5.39
C ARG A 681 -7.31 -25.93 -4.97
N PRO A 682 -7.95 -26.59 -4.00
CA PRO A 682 -7.51 -27.90 -3.48
C PRO A 682 -7.95 -29.05 -4.40
N GLU A 683 -7.55 -28.99 -5.68
CA GLU A 683 -8.08 -29.82 -6.76
C GLU A 683 -7.93 -31.33 -6.51
N GLY A 684 -6.73 -31.82 -6.22
CA GLY A 684 -6.50 -33.22 -5.85
C GLY A 684 -6.98 -33.56 -4.44
N ILE A 685 -6.73 -32.73 -3.42
CA ILE A 685 -7.15 -33.02 -2.03
C ILE A 685 -8.67 -33.22 -1.92
N LYS A 686 -9.45 -32.46 -2.70
CA LYS A 686 -10.91 -32.61 -2.80
C LYS A 686 -11.37 -34.00 -3.25
N GLU A 687 -10.55 -34.74 -4.00
CA GLU A 687 -10.84 -36.12 -4.41
C GLU A 687 -10.69 -37.12 -3.24
N LEU A 688 -9.81 -36.86 -2.25
CA LEU A 688 -9.63 -37.72 -1.06
C LEU A 688 -10.82 -37.69 -0.09
N PHE A 689 -11.37 -36.51 0.15
CA PHE A 689 -12.44 -36.32 1.14
C PHE A 689 -13.84 -36.67 0.62
N GLY A 690 -13.98 -36.92 -0.69
CA GLY A 690 -15.21 -37.42 -1.31
C GLY A 690 -16.46 -36.63 -0.91
N THR A 691 -17.51 -37.36 -0.54
CA THR A 691 -18.83 -36.82 -0.18
C THR A 691 -19.05 -36.64 1.32
N SER A 692 -18.28 -37.32 2.15
CA SER A 692 -18.38 -37.33 3.61
C SER A 692 -17.06 -37.76 4.23
N ILE A 693 -16.71 -37.17 5.38
CA ILE A 693 -15.52 -37.54 6.15
C ILE A 693 -15.96 -38.59 7.19
N PRO A 694 -15.52 -39.86 7.13
CA PRO A 694 -16.05 -40.91 8.00
C PRO A 694 -15.72 -40.64 9.48
N GLY A 695 -16.77 -40.50 10.31
CA GLY A 695 -16.63 -40.21 11.74
C GLY A 695 -16.58 -38.72 12.12
N PHE A 696 -16.62 -37.81 11.14
CA PHE A 696 -16.70 -36.36 11.36
C PHE A 696 -18.14 -35.93 11.70
N LYS A 697 -18.31 -35.23 12.81
CA LYS A 697 -19.57 -34.75 13.37
C LYS A 697 -19.89 -33.30 13.00
N GLY A 698 -18.86 -32.51 12.67
CA GLY A 698 -18.96 -31.07 12.47
C GLY A 698 -18.83 -30.27 13.77
N ASP A 699 -18.43 -30.89 14.87
CA ASP A 699 -18.17 -30.25 16.16
C ASP A 699 -16.70 -29.80 16.32
N LEU A 700 -15.83 -30.17 15.36
CA LEU A 700 -14.38 -29.94 15.40
C LEU A 700 -13.71 -30.54 16.65
N SER A 701 -14.35 -31.55 17.23
CA SER A 701 -13.80 -32.37 18.30
C SER A 701 -12.50 -33.06 17.89
N PHE A 702 -11.83 -33.62 18.88
CA PHE A 702 -10.67 -34.47 18.65
C PHE A 702 -10.97 -35.69 17.75
N SER A 703 -12.21 -36.23 17.81
CA SER A 703 -12.70 -37.24 16.86
C SER A 703 -12.75 -36.72 15.41
N ASP A 704 -13.19 -35.47 15.19
CA ASP A 704 -13.26 -34.85 13.87
C ASP A 704 -11.87 -34.61 13.27
N LEU A 705 -10.93 -34.13 14.09
CA LEU A 705 -9.52 -33.97 13.69
C LEU A 705 -8.86 -35.33 13.36
N GLN A 706 -9.15 -36.38 14.14
CA GLN A 706 -8.65 -37.73 13.87
C GLN A 706 -9.30 -38.34 12.61
N ALA A 707 -10.58 -38.06 12.34
CA ALA A 707 -11.26 -38.45 11.11
C ALA A 707 -10.64 -37.78 9.87
N ILE A 708 -10.41 -36.46 9.93
CA ILE A 708 -9.70 -35.69 8.90
C ILE A 708 -8.30 -36.27 8.65
N PHE A 709 -7.51 -36.49 9.70
CA PHE A 709 -6.17 -37.05 9.59
C PHE A 709 -6.15 -38.47 9.00
N ASN A 710 -7.13 -39.31 9.35
CA ASN A 710 -7.25 -40.66 8.78
C ASN A 710 -7.60 -40.64 7.29
N VAL A 711 -8.33 -39.64 6.79
CA VAL A 711 -8.51 -39.44 5.33
C VAL A 711 -7.21 -38.94 4.69
N LEU A 712 -6.53 -37.97 5.31
CA LEU A 712 -5.28 -37.40 4.78
C LEU A 712 -4.14 -38.42 4.64
N LYS A 713 -4.09 -39.47 5.46
CA LYS A 713 -3.14 -40.59 5.29
C LYS A 713 -3.18 -41.21 3.89
N ASN A 714 -4.34 -41.18 3.23
CA ASN A 714 -4.53 -41.77 1.90
C ASN A 714 -4.04 -40.88 0.75
N TRP A 715 -3.34 -39.77 1.02
CA TRP A 715 -2.78 -38.87 0.01
C TRP A 715 -1.86 -39.57 -1.02
N GLU A 716 -1.23 -40.69 -0.64
CA GLU A 716 -0.43 -41.51 -1.55
C GLU A 716 -1.26 -42.14 -2.70
N ASN A 717 -2.59 -42.18 -2.59
CA ASN A 717 -3.49 -42.64 -3.64
C ASN A 717 -3.79 -41.57 -4.71
N LEU A 718 -3.35 -40.31 -4.52
CA LEU A 718 -3.59 -39.24 -5.49
C LEU A 718 -2.88 -39.49 -6.84
N PRO A 719 -3.45 -39.05 -7.97
CA PRO A 719 -2.82 -39.17 -9.28
C PRO A 719 -1.68 -38.14 -9.45
N SER A 720 -0.49 -38.60 -9.83
CA SER A 720 0.72 -37.76 -9.91
C SER A 720 0.70 -36.66 -10.98
N ASN A 721 -0.23 -36.72 -11.94
CA ASN A 721 -0.32 -35.75 -13.04
C ASN A 721 -1.15 -34.49 -12.69
N LYS A 722 -2.00 -34.53 -11.66
CA LYS A 722 -2.80 -33.39 -11.20
C LYS A 722 -2.09 -32.59 -10.09
N PRO A 723 -2.36 -31.28 -9.96
CA PRO A 723 -2.03 -30.54 -8.74
C PRO A 723 -2.86 -31.09 -7.55
N VAL A 724 -2.19 -31.34 -6.43
CA VAL A 724 -2.80 -31.71 -5.15
C VAL A 724 -3.56 -30.49 -4.61
N PHE A 725 -2.93 -29.31 -4.70
CA PHE A 725 -3.58 -28.01 -4.64
C PHE A 725 -2.80 -26.98 -5.47
N SER A 726 -3.48 -25.90 -5.90
CA SER A 726 -2.84 -24.72 -6.50
C SER A 726 -3.08 -23.49 -5.62
N ILE A 727 -2.10 -22.58 -5.57
CA ILE A 727 -2.23 -21.26 -4.92
C ILE A 727 -1.95 -20.14 -5.90
N TYR A 728 -2.50 -18.96 -5.63
CA TYR A 728 -2.07 -17.71 -6.26
C TYR A 728 -2.17 -16.54 -5.28
N SER A 729 -1.42 -15.47 -5.57
CA SER A 729 -1.60 -14.18 -4.90
C SER A 729 -1.55 -13.02 -5.90
N ARG A 730 -2.36 -11.99 -5.62
CA ARG A 730 -2.35 -10.72 -6.35
C ARG A 730 -2.03 -9.57 -5.41
N VAL A 731 -1.35 -8.56 -5.90
CA VAL A 731 -1.12 -7.28 -5.22
C VAL A 731 -1.51 -6.18 -6.21
N PHE A 732 -2.27 -5.18 -5.77
CA PHE A 732 -2.78 -4.11 -6.66
C PHE A 732 -3.57 -4.65 -7.87
N GLY A 733 -4.30 -5.76 -7.67
CA GLY A 733 -5.07 -6.48 -8.69
C GLY A 733 -4.25 -7.33 -9.67
N GLN A 734 -2.92 -7.20 -9.64
CA GLN A 734 -1.97 -7.90 -10.50
C GLN A 734 -1.51 -9.20 -9.86
N GLU A 735 -1.69 -10.33 -10.56
CA GLU A 735 -1.25 -11.64 -10.09
C GLU A 735 0.27 -11.75 -10.26
N TRP A 736 1.00 -11.90 -9.15
CA TRP A 736 2.48 -11.84 -9.13
C TRP A 736 3.12 -13.22 -8.88
N ILE A 737 2.37 -14.14 -8.28
CA ILE A 737 2.81 -15.51 -8.03
C ILE A 737 1.65 -16.50 -8.21
N PHE A 738 1.97 -17.61 -8.86
CA PHE A 738 1.08 -18.76 -9.08
C PHE A 738 1.92 -20.04 -8.98
N ALA A 739 1.45 -21.01 -8.19
CA ALA A 739 2.15 -22.27 -7.97
C ALA A 739 1.19 -23.46 -7.86
N ASP A 740 1.60 -24.59 -8.44
CA ASP A 740 0.98 -25.90 -8.28
C ASP A 740 1.81 -26.75 -7.31
N PHE A 741 1.18 -27.28 -6.27
CA PHE A 741 1.76 -28.30 -5.41
C PHE A 741 1.32 -29.66 -5.93
N LYS A 742 2.22 -30.37 -6.61
CA LYS A 742 2.00 -31.72 -7.13
C LYS A 742 2.47 -32.78 -6.14
N LYS A 743 2.05 -34.03 -6.35
CA LYS A 743 2.33 -35.17 -5.47
C LYS A 743 3.82 -35.47 -5.33
N ASP A 744 4.59 -35.30 -6.39
CA ASP A 744 6.05 -35.46 -6.41
C ASP A 744 6.76 -34.43 -5.51
N ILE A 745 6.32 -33.16 -5.53
CA ILE A 745 6.84 -32.12 -4.63
C ILE A 745 6.58 -32.50 -3.17
N ILE A 746 5.36 -32.94 -2.85
CA ILE A 746 5.00 -33.39 -1.50
C ILE A 746 5.77 -34.66 -1.12
N GLN A 747 5.94 -35.62 -2.03
CA GLN A 747 6.75 -36.82 -1.79
C GLN A 747 8.22 -36.50 -1.54
N ASN A 748 8.80 -35.53 -2.27
CA ASN A 748 10.18 -35.12 -2.06
C ASN A 748 10.36 -34.43 -0.69
N PHE A 749 9.42 -33.56 -0.30
CA PHE A 749 9.40 -32.97 1.03
C PHE A 749 9.24 -34.03 2.13
N VAL A 750 8.23 -34.91 2.02
CA VAL A 750 7.96 -35.99 2.99
C VAL A 750 9.15 -36.94 3.11
N LYS A 751 9.82 -37.28 2.00
CA LYS A 751 11.08 -38.06 2.02
C LYS A 751 12.19 -37.31 2.75
N ALA A 752 12.40 -36.02 2.44
CA ALA A 752 13.45 -35.21 3.06
C ALA A 752 13.26 -34.99 4.58
N VAL A 753 12.03 -35.06 5.09
CA VAL A 753 11.72 -34.98 6.54
C VAL A 753 11.43 -36.34 7.19
N SER A 754 11.61 -37.46 6.47
CA SER A 754 11.26 -38.79 6.96
C SER A 754 12.27 -39.33 8.00
N PRO A 755 11.86 -40.19 8.95
CA PRO A 755 12.79 -40.87 9.87
C PRO A 755 13.83 -41.77 9.18
N SER A 756 13.62 -42.10 7.91
CA SER A 756 14.54 -42.85 7.03
C SER A 756 15.37 -41.95 6.10
N ALA A 757 15.23 -40.63 6.17
CA ALA A 757 16.06 -39.68 5.42
C ALA A 757 17.51 -39.74 5.89
N GLY A 758 18.45 -39.96 4.99
CA GLY A 758 19.88 -40.05 5.30
C GLY A 758 20.69 -38.82 4.89
N LYS A 759 22.02 -38.99 4.94
CA LYS A 759 23.03 -38.06 4.41
C LYS A 759 22.71 -37.65 2.97
N GLY A 760 22.91 -36.36 2.66
CA GLY A 760 22.58 -35.80 1.34
C GLY A 760 21.10 -35.43 1.14
N THR A 761 20.33 -35.27 2.22
CA THR A 761 19.01 -34.62 2.18
C THR A 761 19.11 -33.18 2.72
N PRO A 762 18.33 -32.20 2.21
CA PRO A 762 18.47 -30.80 2.62
C PRO A 762 18.27 -30.55 4.11
N LEU A 763 17.40 -31.32 4.77
CA LEU A 763 17.22 -31.23 6.23
C LEU A 763 18.43 -31.81 7.00
N TRP A 764 19.05 -32.90 6.50
CA TRP A 764 20.28 -33.41 7.07
C TRP A 764 21.42 -32.38 6.96
N GLU A 765 21.58 -31.75 5.79
CA GLU A 765 22.56 -30.68 5.56
C GLU A 765 22.32 -29.47 6.47
N LEU A 766 21.06 -29.06 6.65
CA LEU A 766 20.70 -28.00 7.60
C LEU A 766 21.08 -28.36 9.04
N ILE A 767 20.90 -29.62 9.45
CA ILE A 767 21.27 -30.09 10.79
C ILE A 767 22.79 -30.18 10.96
N GLU A 768 23.54 -30.68 9.97
CA GLU A 768 25.01 -30.62 10.00
C GLU A 768 25.53 -29.18 10.09
N ASN A 769 24.89 -28.25 9.37
CA ASN A 769 25.26 -26.84 9.42
C ASN A 769 24.92 -26.21 10.79
N MET A 770 23.79 -26.56 11.41
CA MET A 770 23.54 -26.20 12.81
C MET A 770 24.54 -26.86 13.77
N GLN A 771 25.01 -28.07 13.53
CA GLN A 771 26.06 -28.72 14.34
C GLN A 771 27.43 -28.03 14.22
N ARG A 772 27.77 -27.55 13.01
CA ARG A 772 28.96 -26.71 12.75
C ARG A 772 28.80 -25.30 13.34
N GLY A 773 27.56 -24.83 13.49
CA GLY A 773 27.20 -23.47 13.86
C GLY A 773 26.70 -22.71 12.63
N LEU A 774 25.38 -22.61 12.49
CA LEU A 774 24.73 -21.86 11.41
C LEU A 774 24.68 -20.38 11.79
N SER A 775 25.13 -19.52 10.89
CA SER A 775 24.85 -18.08 10.90
C SER A 775 24.31 -17.71 9.53
N TRP A 776 23.11 -17.13 9.50
CA TRP A 776 22.41 -16.75 8.28
C TRP A 776 21.77 -15.37 8.45
N HIS A 777 21.93 -14.52 7.45
CA HIS A 777 21.36 -13.18 7.41
C HIS A 777 20.67 -12.94 6.07
N TRP A 778 19.56 -12.19 6.11
CA TRP A 778 18.88 -11.72 4.92
C TRP A 778 18.24 -10.35 5.16
N THR A 779 18.64 -9.39 4.36
CA THR A 779 18.05 -8.04 4.27
C THR A 779 17.37 -7.85 2.92
N LYS A 780 16.21 -7.18 2.92
CA LYS A 780 15.54 -6.71 1.70
C LYS A 780 15.06 -5.26 1.85
N PRO A 781 15.75 -4.28 1.24
CA PRO A 781 15.18 -2.96 0.98
C PRO A 781 14.14 -3.06 -0.14
N PHE A 782 13.08 -2.24 -0.06
CA PHE A 782 12.03 -2.20 -1.10
C PHE A 782 11.24 -0.88 -1.03
N LEU A 783 11.21 -0.15 -2.14
CA LEU A 783 10.29 0.97 -2.35
C LEU A 783 8.91 0.43 -2.75
N ILE A 784 8.00 0.31 -1.78
CA ILE A 784 6.70 -0.34 -1.99
C ILE A 784 5.82 0.47 -2.96
N TYR A 785 5.90 1.80 -2.90
CA TYR A 785 5.40 2.67 -3.96
C TYR A 785 6.04 4.08 -3.94
N GLU A 786 6.19 4.64 -5.13
CA GLU A 786 6.39 6.06 -5.42
C GLU A 786 5.19 6.54 -6.23
N ALA A 787 4.36 7.43 -5.68
CA ALA A 787 3.20 8.00 -6.36
C ALA A 787 3.37 9.51 -6.47
N ARG A 788 3.29 10.07 -7.68
CA ARG A 788 3.68 11.46 -7.97
C ARG A 788 2.66 12.14 -8.88
N TYR A 789 2.38 13.40 -8.62
CA TYR A 789 1.56 14.28 -9.42
C TYR A 789 2.28 15.62 -9.57
N PHE A 790 2.47 16.06 -10.81
CA PHE A 790 3.10 17.32 -11.14
C PHE A 790 2.09 18.25 -11.82
N GLN A 791 2.14 19.55 -11.52
CA GLN A 791 1.40 20.59 -12.23
C GLN A 791 2.29 21.81 -12.47
N ALA A 792 2.18 22.43 -13.64
CA ALA A 792 2.81 23.72 -13.92
C ALA A 792 2.15 24.84 -13.11
N THR A 793 2.96 25.69 -12.47
CA THR A 793 2.50 26.94 -11.83
C THR A 793 2.64 28.15 -12.75
N THR A 794 1.93 29.23 -12.45
CA THR A 794 1.99 30.52 -13.17
C THR A 794 3.40 31.16 -13.21
N LEU A 795 4.29 30.77 -12.28
CA LEU A 795 5.68 31.21 -12.21
C LEU A 795 6.63 30.44 -13.14
N GLY A 796 6.17 29.36 -13.78
CA GLY A 796 7.05 28.45 -14.50
C GLY A 796 7.84 27.51 -13.60
N LEU A 797 7.34 27.24 -12.39
CA LEU A 797 7.91 26.25 -11.48
C LEU A 797 7.01 25.00 -11.42
N PRO A 798 7.57 23.79 -11.34
CA PRO A 798 6.79 22.56 -11.18
C PRO A 798 6.36 22.39 -9.73
N LEU A 799 5.05 22.40 -9.49
CA LEU A 799 4.50 21.91 -8.22
C LEU A 799 4.43 20.38 -8.26
N GLU A 800 4.91 19.74 -7.21
CA GLU A 800 4.81 18.30 -6.98
C GLU A 800 3.98 18.00 -5.72
N ILE A 801 3.01 17.09 -5.88
CA ILE A 801 2.42 16.31 -4.78
C ILE A 801 2.94 14.89 -4.93
N SER A 802 3.60 14.36 -3.90
CA SER A 802 4.15 13.00 -3.98
C SER A 802 4.16 12.25 -2.65
N LYS A 803 4.22 10.92 -2.78
CA LYS A 803 4.19 9.95 -1.69
C LYS A 803 5.24 8.88 -1.96
N TYR A 804 6.08 8.61 -0.97
CA TYR A 804 7.12 7.58 -1.02
C TYR A 804 6.96 6.67 0.19
N TYR A 805 6.88 5.37 -0.04
CA TYR A 805 6.77 4.38 1.02
C TYR A 805 7.88 3.33 0.89
N GLN A 806 8.93 3.50 1.70
CA GLN A 806 10.12 2.66 1.72
C GLN A 806 10.04 1.68 2.88
N THR A 807 10.55 0.46 2.69
CA THR A 807 10.83 -0.45 3.80
C THR A 807 12.23 -1.03 3.69
N VAL A 808 12.88 -1.24 4.83
CA VAL A 808 14.07 -2.09 4.94
C VAL A 808 13.74 -3.21 5.93
N ASN A 809 13.68 -4.44 5.43
CA ASN A 809 13.35 -5.62 6.21
C ASN A 809 14.62 -6.42 6.49
N GLY A 810 14.73 -7.02 7.67
CA GLY A 810 15.88 -7.82 8.06
C GLY A 810 15.49 -9.02 8.91
N ILE A 811 16.18 -10.13 8.66
CA ILE A 811 16.16 -11.32 9.49
C ILE A 811 17.59 -11.86 9.64
N THR A 812 17.94 -12.26 10.85
CA THR A 812 19.24 -12.82 11.21
C THR A 812 19.00 -14.01 12.12
N VAL A 813 19.62 -15.14 11.83
CA VAL A 813 19.44 -16.40 12.55
C VAL A 813 20.82 -17.00 12.82
N ASN A 814 21.20 -17.05 14.10
CA ASN A 814 22.32 -17.84 14.58
C ASN A 814 21.75 -19.08 15.29
N ALA A 815 22.22 -20.27 14.94
CA ALA A 815 21.74 -21.52 15.50
C ALA A 815 22.87 -22.55 15.61
N LYS A 816 23.12 -23.04 16.82
CA LYS A 816 24.09 -24.10 17.09
C LYS A 816 23.42 -25.26 17.80
N ALA A 817 23.48 -26.45 17.19
CA ALA A 817 22.91 -27.67 17.74
C ALA A 817 24.00 -28.65 18.18
N ALA A 818 23.71 -29.48 19.18
CA ALA A 818 24.42 -30.73 19.43
C ALA A 818 23.40 -31.85 19.64
N VAL A 819 23.72 -33.06 19.17
CA VAL A 819 22.82 -34.21 19.21
C VAL A 819 23.57 -35.37 19.88
N ASN A 820 22.99 -35.92 20.93
CA ASN A 820 23.56 -36.98 21.76
C ASN A 820 22.60 -38.19 21.81
N PRO A 821 22.99 -39.39 21.34
CA PRO A 821 24.24 -39.67 20.63
C PRO A 821 24.32 -38.96 19.26
N PRO A 822 25.52 -38.75 18.70
CA PRO A 822 25.68 -38.16 17.37
C PRO A 822 24.96 -38.98 16.30
N MET A 823 24.27 -38.32 15.37
CA MET A 823 23.59 -39.01 14.27
C MET A 823 24.61 -39.72 13.37
N THR A 824 24.38 -41.00 13.08
CA THR A 824 25.18 -41.75 12.13
C THR A 824 24.62 -41.60 10.72
N ASP A 825 23.40 -42.09 10.44
CA ASP A 825 23.00 -42.40 9.05
C ASP A 825 21.57 -42.01 8.65
N HIS A 826 20.66 -41.75 9.60
CA HIS A 826 19.28 -41.35 9.27
C HIS A 826 18.61 -40.46 10.34
N LEU A 827 17.75 -39.53 9.92
CA LEU A 827 17.10 -38.53 10.79
C LEU A 827 16.26 -39.12 11.92
N GLY A 828 15.76 -40.35 11.78
CA GLY A 828 14.98 -41.04 12.82
C GLY A 828 15.72 -41.18 14.15
N GLN A 829 17.06 -41.11 14.13
CA GLN A 829 17.90 -41.11 15.34
C GLN A 829 17.67 -39.88 16.22
N LEU A 830 17.16 -38.76 15.68
CA LEU A 830 16.71 -37.59 16.45
C LEU A 830 15.57 -37.95 17.41
N MET A 831 14.68 -38.86 17.02
CA MET A 831 13.56 -39.31 17.86
C MET A 831 14.03 -40.11 19.09
N THR A 832 15.29 -40.57 19.09
CA THR A 832 15.93 -41.33 20.17
C THR A 832 17.05 -40.55 20.88
N SER A 833 17.24 -39.26 20.57
CA SER A 833 18.37 -38.45 21.06
C SER A 833 17.95 -37.33 22.01
N GLU A 834 18.91 -36.84 22.80
CA GLU A 834 18.87 -35.50 23.39
C GLU A 834 19.48 -34.50 22.39
N ILE A 835 18.75 -33.43 22.08
CA ILE A 835 19.19 -32.34 21.21
C ILE A 835 19.33 -31.09 22.07
N SER A 836 20.52 -30.51 22.17
CA SER A 836 20.69 -29.16 22.71
C SER A 836 20.81 -28.16 21.56
N LEU A 837 20.16 -27.01 21.69
CA LEU A 837 20.11 -25.94 20.69
C LEU A 837 20.37 -24.60 21.38
N GLU A 838 21.44 -23.90 21.02
CA GLU A 838 21.58 -22.47 21.29
C GLU A 838 21.15 -21.68 20.05
N THR A 839 20.29 -20.69 20.22
CA THR A 839 19.94 -19.77 19.13
C THR A 839 19.78 -18.34 19.62
N ASP A 840 20.29 -17.41 18.82
CA ASP A 840 19.99 -16.00 18.89
C ASP A 840 19.69 -15.47 17.48
N GLY A 841 19.09 -14.29 17.41
CA GLY A 841 18.74 -13.69 16.13
C GLY A 841 17.88 -12.45 16.25
N PHE A 842 17.38 -12.02 15.11
CA PHE A 842 16.58 -10.81 14.92
C PHE A 842 15.59 -11.02 13.78
N ILE A 843 14.37 -10.52 13.95
CA ILE A 843 13.46 -10.25 12.83
C ILE A 843 12.86 -8.86 13.02
N GLY A 844 12.81 -8.07 11.95
CA GLY A 844 12.33 -6.71 12.04
C GLY A 844 12.30 -5.97 10.71
N TYR A 845 11.79 -4.75 10.76
CA TYR A 845 11.78 -3.81 9.64
C TYR A 845 11.90 -2.38 10.14
N THR A 846 12.20 -1.45 9.23
CA THR A 846 11.80 -0.05 9.37
C THR A 846 10.99 0.32 8.14
N LYS A 847 9.81 0.91 8.37
CA LYS A 847 8.90 1.42 7.33
C LYS A 847 8.88 2.94 7.41
N ASP A 848 9.33 3.59 6.34
CA ASP A 848 9.45 5.04 6.22
C ASP A 848 8.45 5.57 5.19
N PHE A 849 7.72 6.62 5.57
CA PHE A 849 6.66 7.20 4.75
C PHE A 849 6.77 8.73 4.70
N TRP A 850 6.83 9.26 3.49
CA TRP A 850 6.85 10.70 3.23
C TRP A 850 5.68 11.12 2.36
N VAL A 851 5.15 12.32 2.63
CA VAL A 851 4.25 13.03 1.72
C VAL A 851 4.76 14.46 1.53
N PHE A 852 5.09 14.83 0.29
CA PHE A 852 5.57 16.16 -0.07
C PHE A 852 4.48 16.94 -0.85
N TYR A 853 4.41 18.25 -0.60
CA TYR A 853 3.62 19.22 -1.34
C TYR A 853 4.41 20.52 -1.49
N GLY A 854 4.94 20.80 -2.67
CA GLY A 854 5.91 21.88 -2.85
C GLY A 854 6.38 22.07 -4.29
N ILE A 855 7.33 22.98 -4.50
CA ILE A 855 8.16 23.02 -5.71
C ILE A 855 9.34 22.05 -5.56
N ASN A 856 9.64 21.28 -6.61
CA ASN A 856 10.81 20.39 -6.68
C ASN A 856 11.55 20.59 -8.01
N THR A 857 12.80 21.07 -7.96
CA THR A 857 13.67 21.27 -9.14
C THR A 857 15.06 20.69 -8.89
N GLU A 858 15.89 20.64 -9.93
CA GLU A 858 17.31 20.29 -9.84
C GLU A 858 18.17 21.35 -9.12
N MET A 859 17.58 22.50 -8.77
CA MET A 859 18.27 23.64 -8.15
C MET A 859 17.83 23.90 -6.71
N PHE A 860 16.53 23.77 -6.43
CA PHE A 860 15.95 23.97 -5.10
C PHE A 860 14.63 23.19 -4.90
N GLN A 861 14.27 22.99 -3.63
CA GLN A 861 12.99 22.46 -3.17
C GLN A 861 12.42 23.40 -2.10
N CYS A 862 11.11 23.70 -2.17
CA CYS A 862 10.39 24.36 -1.08
C CYS A 862 8.97 23.83 -0.97
N GLY A 863 8.47 23.61 0.25
CA GLY A 863 7.12 23.06 0.43
C GLY A 863 6.78 22.66 1.86
N CYS A 864 5.73 21.84 1.99
CA CYS A 864 5.38 21.11 3.20
C CYS A 864 5.74 19.63 3.04
N GLU A 865 6.33 19.02 4.07
CA GLU A 865 6.67 17.60 4.11
C GLU A 865 6.12 16.94 5.38
N PHE A 866 5.23 15.97 5.22
CA PHE A 866 4.94 14.98 6.27
C PHE A 866 6.02 13.90 6.20
N LYS A 867 6.60 13.56 7.34
CA LYS A 867 7.56 12.48 7.49
C LYS A 867 7.13 11.56 8.63
N SER A 868 7.16 10.26 8.41
CA SER A 868 6.94 9.23 9.44
C SER A 868 7.94 8.07 9.30
N LYS A 869 8.38 7.56 10.45
CA LYS A 869 9.33 6.45 10.58
C LYS A 869 8.81 5.46 11.62
N THR A 870 8.72 4.19 11.21
CA THR A 870 8.08 3.10 11.97
C THR A 870 9.01 1.87 12.04
N PRO A 871 9.95 1.82 13.00
CA PRO A 871 10.75 0.64 13.27
C PRO A 871 9.97 -0.45 14.04
N PHE A 872 10.32 -1.70 13.75
CA PHE A 872 9.82 -2.91 14.43
C PHE A 872 10.99 -3.89 14.59
N ALA A 873 11.22 -4.39 15.80
CA ALA A 873 12.39 -5.16 16.16
C ALA A 873 12.08 -6.26 17.19
N ILE A 874 12.17 -7.53 16.78
CA ILE A 874 12.12 -8.68 17.68
C ILE A 874 13.45 -9.43 17.60
N PRO A 875 14.43 -9.09 18.45
CA PRO A 875 15.54 -9.99 18.75
C PRO A 875 15.06 -11.15 19.64
N TRP A 876 15.64 -12.32 19.45
CA TRP A 876 15.49 -13.45 20.37
C TRP A 876 16.85 -13.98 20.81
N ARG A 877 16.87 -14.63 21.98
CA ARG A 877 17.92 -15.56 22.37
C ARG A 877 17.35 -16.57 23.35
N PHE A 878 17.61 -17.85 23.13
CA PHE A 878 17.31 -18.91 24.10
C PHE A 878 18.22 -20.12 23.87
N THR A 879 18.38 -20.93 24.91
CA THR A 879 18.89 -22.29 24.79
C THR A 879 17.75 -23.26 25.03
N ALA A 880 17.66 -24.33 24.25
CA ALA A 880 16.69 -25.41 24.43
C ALA A 880 17.41 -26.75 24.60
N LYS A 881 16.84 -27.64 25.42
CA LYS A 881 17.16 -29.07 25.41
C LYS A 881 15.90 -29.86 25.11
N ILE A 882 16.00 -30.75 24.14
CA ILE A 882 14.89 -31.53 23.61
C ILE A 882 15.28 -32.99 23.75
N ASN A 883 14.77 -33.64 24.81
CA ASN A 883 14.89 -35.07 25.01
C ASN A 883 13.60 -35.71 24.43
N VAL A 884 13.69 -36.18 23.19
CA VAL A 884 12.55 -36.74 22.47
C VAL A 884 12.04 -38.05 23.10
N PRO A 885 12.89 -38.98 23.60
CA PRO A 885 12.47 -40.15 24.36
C PRO A 885 11.58 -39.85 25.58
N GLU A 886 11.98 -38.90 26.42
CA GLU A 886 11.21 -38.44 27.60
C GLU A 886 10.05 -37.51 27.22
N LYS A 887 9.95 -37.12 25.94
CA LYS A 887 9.05 -36.07 25.44
C LYS A 887 9.14 -34.78 26.27
N LYS A 888 10.37 -34.44 26.62
CA LYS A 888 10.74 -33.40 27.58
C LYS A 888 11.47 -32.28 26.84
N PHE A 889 10.89 -31.10 26.86
CA PHE A 889 11.41 -29.90 26.19
C PHE A 889 11.70 -28.85 27.26
N GLU A 890 12.96 -28.59 27.52
CA GLU A 890 13.43 -27.53 28.42
C GLU A 890 13.81 -26.30 27.58
N PHE A 891 13.28 -25.13 27.90
CA PHE A 891 13.66 -23.86 27.30
C PHE A 891 14.20 -22.91 28.36
N ASP A 892 15.43 -22.46 28.19
CA ASP A 892 16.13 -21.51 29.06
C ASP A 892 16.21 -20.15 28.35
N PHE A 893 15.39 -19.20 28.81
CA PHE A 893 15.42 -17.81 28.33
C PHE A 893 16.28 -16.94 29.24
N PRO A 894 17.23 -16.15 28.70
CA PRO A 894 18.02 -15.21 29.49
C PRO A 894 17.13 -14.06 29.99
N PRO A 895 17.31 -13.59 31.24
CA PRO A 895 16.48 -12.53 31.78
C PRO A 895 16.68 -11.20 31.03
N CYS A 896 15.62 -10.41 30.92
CA CYS A 896 15.64 -9.11 30.26
C CYS A 896 16.53 -8.11 31.04
N LYS A 897 17.71 -7.78 30.49
CA LYS A 897 18.73 -6.92 31.14
C LYS A 897 18.75 -5.47 30.68
N LYS A 898 18.01 -5.12 29.62
CA LYS A 898 17.97 -3.78 29.00
C LYS A 898 16.54 -3.47 28.56
N GLU A 899 16.23 -2.18 28.43
CA GLU A 899 15.05 -1.76 27.67
C GLU A 899 15.20 -2.17 26.20
N LEU A 900 14.14 -2.72 25.61
CA LEU A 900 14.06 -3.18 24.23
C LEU A 900 12.81 -2.56 23.60
N GLU A 901 12.98 -1.74 22.56
CA GLU A 901 11.86 -1.24 21.76
C GLU A 901 11.42 -2.30 20.75
N LEU A 902 10.21 -2.83 20.89
CA LEU A 902 9.65 -3.81 19.95
C LEU A 902 9.06 -3.13 18.72
N PHE A 903 8.48 -1.95 18.92
CA PHE A 903 7.81 -1.15 17.91
C PHE A 903 7.86 0.31 18.33
N SER A 904 8.13 1.20 17.40
CA SER A 904 7.72 2.60 17.57
C SER A 904 7.22 3.19 16.25
N MET A 905 6.56 4.33 16.39
CA MET A 905 6.03 5.12 15.29
C MET A 905 6.27 6.59 15.64
N SER A 906 7.02 7.28 14.80
CA SER A 906 7.21 8.73 14.86
C SER A 906 6.60 9.39 13.62
N SER A 907 6.01 10.58 13.77
CA SER A 907 5.57 11.41 12.65
C SER A 907 5.47 12.88 13.01
N ASN A 908 5.69 13.75 12.02
CA ASN A 908 5.51 15.20 12.13
C ASN A 908 5.38 15.82 10.72
N VAL A 909 4.96 17.09 10.63
CA VAL A 909 4.90 17.88 9.39
C VAL A 909 5.78 19.12 9.50
N TYR A 910 6.56 19.38 8.46
CA TYR A 910 7.56 20.43 8.41
C TYR A 910 7.35 21.36 7.20
N ALA A 911 7.67 22.64 7.37
CA ALA A 911 8.00 23.54 6.27
C ALA A 911 9.45 23.28 5.86
N VAL A 912 9.68 22.88 4.62
CA VAL A 912 11.00 22.52 4.08
C VAL A 912 11.49 23.52 3.03
N SER A 913 12.79 23.83 3.07
CA SER A 913 13.51 24.61 2.05
C SER A 913 14.93 24.04 1.89
N ARG A 914 15.32 23.68 0.67
CA ARG A 914 16.64 23.08 0.34
C ARG A 914 17.15 23.66 -0.98
N ASN A 915 18.45 23.92 -1.08
CA ASN A 915 19.09 24.29 -2.35
C ASN A 915 20.36 23.46 -2.63
N ILE A 916 20.73 23.34 -3.91
CA ILE A 916 21.78 22.43 -4.40
C ILE A 916 23.21 22.95 -4.13
N GLU A 917 23.36 24.24 -3.83
CA GLU A 917 24.64 24.92 -3.62
C GLU A 917 25.11 24.89 -2.16
N ASP A 918 24.16 24.68 -1.24
CA ASP A 918 24.34 24.54 0.21
C ASP A 918 23.45 23.41 0.79
N PRO A 919 23.54 22.15 0.29
CA PRO A 919 22.62 21.08 0.67
C PRO A 919 22.73 20.68 2.16
N ALA A 920 23.86 20.98 2.81
CA ALA A 920 24.05 20.81 4.25
C ALA A 920 23.30 21.86 5.10
N LEU A 921 22.78 22.94 4.50
CA LEU A 921 22.00 23.99 5.17
C LEU A 921 20.48 23.85 4.94
N ALA A 922 20.02 22.64 4.58
CA ALA A 922 18.61 22.32 4.40
C ALA A 922 17.78 22.69 5.66
N LYS A 923 16.75 23.52 5.48
CA LYS A 923 15.89 24.02 6.56
C LYS A 923 14.61 23.19 6.64
N MET A 924 14.27 22.73 7.84
CA MET A 924 13.12 21.86 8.10
C MET A 924 12.46 22.25 9.43
N THR A 925 11.61 23.28 9.41
CA THR A 925 10.94 23.82 10.61
C THR A 925 9.59 23.11 10.81
N PRO A 926 9.27 22.57 12.01
CA PRO A 926 7.94 22.03 12.28
C PRO A 926 6.83 23.04 12.00
N ILE A 927 5.74 22.62 11.35
CA ILE A 927 4.61 23.52 11.03
C ILE A 927 3.94 24.08 12.30
N MET A 928 3.82 23.25 13.34
CA MET A 928 3.37 23.68 14.66
C MET A 928 4.56 24.22 15.46
N PRO A 929 4.45 25.41 16.08
CA PRO A 929 5.52 26.00 16.87
C PRO A 929 5.87 25.14 18.09
N THR A 930 7.11 25.23 18.56
CA THR A 930 7.46 24.65 19.87
C THR A 930 6.98 25.58 20.98
N ILE A 931 6.85 25.05 22.21
CA ILE A 931 6.43 25.83 23.38
C ILE A 931 7.38 27.02 23.64
N ILE A 932 8.65 26.91 23.24
CA ILE A 932 9.69 27.94 23.37
C ILE A 932 9.42 29.14 22.44
N ASP A 933 8.82 28.91 21.27
CA ASP A 933 8.59 29.93 20.24
C ASP A 933 7.36 30.82 20.52
N CYS A 934 6.69 30.63 21.66
CA CYS A 934 5.32 31.08 21.89
C CYS A 934 5.16 32.10 23.02
N SER A 935 4.34 33.14 22.81
CA SER A 935 3.96 34.05 23.89
C SER A 935 3.01 33.34 24.86
N PHE A 936 3.36 33.36 26.15
CA PHE A 936 2.80 32.48 27.20
C PHE A 936 1.25 32.44 27.27
N LYS A 937 0.58 33.56 26.95
CA LYS A 937 -0.89 33.66 26.95
C LYS A 937 -1.59 32.97 25.77
N LEU A 938 -0.91 32.75 24.64
CA LEU A 938 -1.54 32.20 23.44
C LEU A 938 -1.51 30.67 23.41
N CYS A 939 -0.40 30.05 23.82
CA CYS A 939 -0.26 28.59 23.73
C CYS A 939 -1.12 27.81 24.72
N LEU A 940 -1.39 28.35 25.92
CA LEU A 940 -2.24 27.72 26.96
C LEU A 940 -3.68 27.42 26.51
N LEU A 941 -4.14 28.00 25.40
CA LEU A 941 -5.50 27.83 24.86
C LEU A 941 -5.57 26.97 23.59
N GLN A 942 -4.44 26.56 23.00
CA GLN A 942 -4.43 25.87 21.70
C GLN A 942 -3.52 24.63 21.63
N HIS A 943 -2.45 24.55 22.42
CA HIS A 943 -1.51 23.43 22.36
C HIS A 943 -1.74 22.43 23.50
N SER A 944 -1.72 21.14 23.17
CA SER A 944 -1.63 20.04 24.14
C SER A 944 -0.31 19.30 23.96
N GLN A 945 0.45 19.15 25.05
CA GLN A 945 1.55 18.20 25.15
C GLN A 945 1.13 17.09 26.11
N ASN A 946 0.62 16.00 25.55
CA ASN A 946 0.21 14.83 26.31
C ASN A 946 1.33 13.79 26.22
N SER A 947 2.04 13.56 27.32
CA SER A 947 2.98 12.46 27.48
C SER A 947 2.39 11.43 28.44
N VAL A 948 2.23 10.19 27.99
CA VAL A 948 1.66 9.09 28.76
C VAL A 948 2.58 7.88 28.66
N LYS A 949 3.11 7.45 29.82
CA LYS A 949 3.81 6.17 29.97
C LYS A 949 2.98 5.26 30.87
N MET A 950 2.63 4.09 30.37
CA MET A 950 1.92 3.04 31.11
C MET A 950 2.74 1.76 31.05
N CYS A 951 2.92 1.05 32.16
CA CYS A 951 3.71 -0.19 32.20
C CYS A 951 2.98 -1.29 32.97
N PHE A 952 3.06 -2.52 32.45
CA PHE A 952 2.58 -3.74 33.09
C PHE A 952 3.76 -4.67 33.34
N GLU A 953 4.06 -4.99 34.61
CA GLU A 953 5.19 -5.84 34.99
C GLU A 953 4.72 -7.28 35.27
N SER A 954 5.36 -8.28 34.66
CA SER A 954 5.13 -9.70 34.96
C SER A 954 6.21 -10.25 35.88
N ASN A 955 5.81 -10.54 37.12
CA ASN A 955 6.67 -11.16 38.13
C ASN A 955 7.17 -12.56 37.73
N ILE A 956 6.47 -13.25 36.80
CA ILE A 956 6.85 -14.58 36.30
C ILE A 956 8.05 -14.49 35.36
N TYR A 957 8.06 -13.50 34.47
CA TYR A 957 9.10 -13.34 33.44
C TYR A 957 10.24 -12.41 33.87
N GLY A 958 10.05 -11.64 34.96
CA GLY A 958 11.02 -10.64 35.42
C GLY A 958 11.17 -9.49 34.41
N ALA A 959 10.12 -9.22 33.65
CA ALA A 959 10.06 -8.23 32.58
C ALA A 959 8.69 -7.55 32.60
N GLY A 960 8.64 -6.29 32.17
CA GLY A 960 7.41 -5.56 31.94
C GLY A 960 7.27 -5.13 30.49
N VAL A 961 6.05 -4.81 30.08
CA VAL A 961 5.77 -4.12 28.82
C VAL A 961 5.35 -2.70 29.15
N CYS A 962 6.08 -1.72 28.63
CA CYS A 962 5.74 -0.30 28.70
C CYS A 962 5.21 0.17 27.34
N MET A 963 4.09 0.89 27.38
CA MET A 963 3.57 1.67 26.27
C MET A 963 3.84 3.16 26.57
N GLU A 964 4.50 3.82 25.64
CA GLU A 964 4.84 5.24 25.71
C GLU A 964 4.16 5.98 24.56
N SER A 965 3.60 7.15 24.83
CA SER A 965 3.12 8.06 23.80
C SER A 965 3.43 9.51 24.16
N GLU A 966 3.91 10.27 23.18
CA GLU A 966 4.04 11.71 23.26
C GLU A 966 3.32 12.36 22.07
N LEU A 967 2.32 13.17 22.36
CA LEU A 967 1.58 13.97 21.38
C LEU A 967 1.82 15.46 21.67
N ARG A 968 2.32 16.20 20.66
CA ARG A 968 2.41 17.67 20.67
C ARG A 968 1.59 18.20 19.51
N ARG A 969 0.32 18.55 19.77
CA ARG A 969 -0.66 18.95 18.74
C ARG A 969 -1.34 20.26 19.11
N ALA A 970 -1.75 21.01 18.09
CA ALA A 970 -2.65 22.14 18.22
C ALA A 970 -4.02 21.77 17.64
N TYR A 971 -5.08 21.84 18.46
CA TYR A 971 -6.40 21.36 18.06
C TYR A 971 -7.26 22.48 17.46
N TYR A 972 -7.57 22.35 16.18
CA TYR A 972 -8.46 23.25 15.44
C TYR A 972 -9.59 22.43 14.82
N HIS A 973 -10.84 22.74 15.18
CA HIS A 973 -12.03 22.05 14.64
C HIS A 973 -12.13 22.20 13.10
N GLU A 974 -11.74 23.34 12.55
CA GLU A 974 -11.63 23.60 11.10
C GLU A 974 -10.65 22.66 10.36
N TYR A 975 -9.79 21.95 11.09
CA TYR A 975 -8.80 21.02 10.55
C TYR A 975 -9.08 19.57 10.96
N TYR A 976 -10.31 19.19 11.32
CA TYR A 976 -10.64 17.78 11.54
C TYR A 976 -10.89 17.06 10.19
N PRO A 977 -10.06 16.09 9.72
CA PRO A 977 -9.11 15.28 10.50
C PRO A 977 -7.61 15.58 10.30
N LEU A 978 -7.22 16.55 9.45
CA LEU A 978 -5.81 16.91 9.21
C LEU A 978 -5.02 17.21 10.51
N SER A 979 -5.68 17.77 11.54
CA SER A 979 -5.13 18.09 12.86
C SER A 979 -4.67 16.88 13.68
N TYR A 980 -5.09 15.65 13.33
CA TYR A 980 -4.49 14.44 13.89
C TYR A 980 -3.05 14.21 13.42
N PHE A 981 -2.64 14.79 12.28
CA PHE A 981 -1.32 14.62 11.67
C PHE A 981 -0.44 15.87 11.80
N LEU A 982 -1.00 17.03 12.17
CA LEU A 982 -0.26 18.27 12.36
C LEU A 982 0.40 18.33 13.75
N GLY A 983 1.74 18.31 13.75
CA GLY A 983 2.56 18.34 14.97
C GLY A 983 3.21 16.98 15.27
N TYR A 984 3.99 16.93 16.34
CA TYR A 984 4.78 15.75 16.67
C TYR A 984 3.92 14.67 17.31
N THR A 985 4.02 13.46 16.78
CA THR A 985 3.46 12.24 17.35
C THR A 985 4.58 11.21 17.49
N HIS A 986 4.79 10.72 18.70
CA HIS A 986 5.60 9.53 18.97
C HIS A 986 4.79 8.53 19.79
N PHE A 987 4.94 7.25 19.45
CA PHE A 987 4.37 6.12 20.15
C PHE A 987 5.38 4.98 20.14
N ALA A 988 5.57 4.30 21.28
CA ALA A 988 6.47 3.15 21.39
C ALA A 988 5.89 2.05 22.30
N VAL A 989 6.19 0.80 21.96
CA VAL A 989 5.94 -0.38 22.78
C VAL A 989 7.27 -1.04 23.07
N LYS A 990 7.60 -1.17 24.36
CA LYS A 990 8.91 -1.57 24.83
C LYS A 990 8.81 -2.67 25.87
N VAL A 991 9.75 -3.62 25.85
CA VAL A 991 9.99 -4.53 26.98
C VAL A 991 11.02 -3.88 27.89
N VAL A 992 10.73 -3.83 29.19
CA VAL A 992 11.64 -3.31 30.23
C VAL A 992 12.02 -4.42 31.21
N PRO A 993 13.18 -4.35 31.88
CA PRO A 993 13.47 -5.20 33.03
C PRO A 993 12.43 -4.97 34.15
N GLY A 994 11.92 -6.06 34.74
CA GLY A 994 11.02 -5.97 35.90
C GLY A 994 11.77 -5.66 37.20
N ARG A 995 11.08 -5.10 38.20
CA ARG A 995 11.73 -4.68 39.47
C ARG A 995 12.33 -5.82 40.31
N HIS A 996 11.85 -7.05 40.13
CA HIS A 996 12.35 -8.21 40.85
C HIS A 996 13.53 -8.87 40.11
N LYS A 997 14.59 -9.23 40.85
CA LYS A 997 15.76 -9.96 40.30
C LYS A 997 15.36 -11.36 39.81
N SER A 998 15.07 -11.46 38.52
CA SER A 998 14.76 -12.75 37.89
C SER A 998 15.97 -13.69 37.86
N ARG A 999 15.71 -14.99 38.00
CA ARG A 999 16.65 -16.05 37.61
C ARG A 999 16.51 -16.31 36.10
N THR A 1000 17.34 -17.17 35.52
CA THR A 1000 17.08 -17.69 34.17
C THR A 1000 15.71 -18.35 34.13
N LEU A 1001 14.89 -18.04 33.13
CA LEU A 1001 13.56 -18.62 32.98
C LEU A 1001 13.70 -20.00 32.35
N HIS A 1002 13.67 -21.04 33.18
CA HIS A 1002 13.67 -22.43 32.75
C HIS A 1002 12.22 -22.95 32.65
N GLN A 1003 11.78 -23.29 31.44
CA GLN A 1003 10.44 -23.81 31.18
C GLN A 1003 10.52 -25.26 30.69
N THR A 1004 10.11 -26.21 31.53
CA THR A 1004 10.03 -27.64 31.18
C THR A 1004 8.62 -28.02 30.71
N VAL A 1005 8.48 -28.52 29.48
CA VAL A 1005 7.24 -29.09 28.93
C VAL A 1005 7.40 -30.61 28.83
N LEU A 1006 6.42 -31.36 29.33
CA LEU A 1006 6.43 -32.84 29.40
C LEU A 1006 5.14 -33.42 28.81
N CYS A 1007 5.22 -34.10 27.67
CA CYS A 1007 4.05 -34.65 26.97
C CYS A 1007 3.74 -36.10 27.36
N ASN A 1008 3.41 -36.33 28.63
CA ASN A 1008 3.09 -37.66 29.16
C ASN A 1008 1.69 -38.15 28.77
N SER A 1009 1.60 -39.38 28.24
CA SER A 1009 0.35 -40.00 27.77
C SER A 1009 -0.17 -41.13 28.67
N LYS A 1010 0.30 -41.20 29.92
CA LYS A 1010 -0.20 -42.09 30.99
C LYS A 1010 0.02 -41.41 32.34
N LEU A 1011 -1.01 -41.34 33.18
CA LEU A 1011 -0.86 -41.01 34.60
C LEU A 1011 -1.94 -41.71 35.45
N ASN A 1012 -1.76 -43.01 35.71
CA ASN A 1012 -2.54 -43.68 36.75
C ASN A 1012 -2.07 -43.21 38.14
N HIS A 1013 -3.00 -42.98 39.06
CA HIS A 1013 -2.69 -42.56 40.43
C HIS A 1013 -1.74 -43.54 41.15
N ARG A 1014 -0.68 -43.01 41.79
CA ARG A 1014 -0.48 -43.09 43.26
C ARG A 1014 0.80 -42.42 43.79
N LEU A 1015 0.69 -41.95 45.04
CA LEU A 1015 1.70 -41.77 46.11
C LEU A 1015 2.54 -40.47 46.24
N LYS A 1016 2.41 -39.93 47.47
CA LYS A 1016 3.40 -39.24 48.33
C LYS A 1016 3.96 -37.86 47.93
N TYR A 1017 3.67 -36.89 48.81
CA TYR A 1017 4.33 -35.59 48.91
C TYR A 1017 5.80 -35.71 49.37
N SER A 1018 6.63 -34.77 48.88
CA SER A 1018 7.77 -34.21 49.62
C SER A 1018 7.85 -32.71 49.27
N PRO A 1019 8.06 -31.79 50.23
CA PRO A 1019 7.87 -30.36 50.00
C PRO A 1019 9.16 -29.63 49.59
N GLU A 1020 9.56 -29.72 48.32
CA GLU A 1020 10.47 -28.73 47.68
C GLU A 1020 10.58 -28.99 46.15
N ASN A 1021 9.69 -28.35 45.36
CA ASN A 1021 9.88 -27.95 43.95
C ASN A 1021 8.52 -27.50 43.35
N VAL A 1022 8.51 -26.39 42.59
CA VAL A 1022 7.29 -25.88 41.92
C VAL A 1022 7.20 -26.48 40.51
N THR A 1023 6.38 -27.52 40.35
CA THR A 1023 6.15 -28.18 39.06
C THR A 1023 4.88 -27.67 38.38
N PHE A 1024 5.03 -26.97 37.25
CA PHE A 1024 3.90 -26.62 36.38
C PHE A 1024 3.57 -27.78 35.43
N HIS A 1025 2.50 -28.52 35.73
CA HIS A 1025 1.91 -29.50 34.81
C HIS A 1025 0.49 -29.09 34.42
N LYS A 1026 0.31 -28.62 33.17
CA LYS A 1026 -0.93 -28.80 32.38
C LYS A 1026 -0.78 -28.30 30.92
N TYR A 1027 -1.64 -28.85 30.04
CA TYR A 1027 -1.94 -28.41 28.67
C TYR A 1027 -0.93 -28.66 27.51
N VAL A 1028 -0.50 -29.91 27.31
CA VAL A 1028 -0.22 -30.45 25.95
C VAL A 1028 -0.65 -31.94 25.86
N CYS A 1029 -1.40 -32.31 24.82
CA CYS A 1029 -1.91 -33.67 24.46
C CYS A 1029 -2.85 -34.38 25.46
N PRO A 1030 -3.87 -35.12 24.97
CA PRO A 1030 -3.77 -36.60 24.89
C PRO A 1030 -4.44 -37.26 23.65
N LEU A 1031 -4.29 -38.58 23.50
CA LEU A 1031 -4.91 -39.46 22.46
C LEU A 1031 -5.00 -40.90 23.05
N ILE A 1032 -6.13 -41.63 22.91
CA ILE A 1032 -6.45 -42.98 23.49
C ILE A 1032 -6.75 -42.95 25.02
N GLN A 1033 -7.73 -43.64 25.66
CA GLN A 1033 -9.04 -44.33 25.41
C GLN A 1033 -9.68 -44.61 26.83
N VAL A 1034 -10.83 -45.27 27.12
CA VAL A 1034 -11.76 -46.14 26.34
C VAL A 1034 -13.27 -45.81 26.57
N LEU A 1035 -14.02 -46.54 27.43
CA LEU A 1035 -15.49 -46.57 27.61
C LEU A 1035 -15.92 -46.71 29.09
N ASP A 1036 -17.20 -46.40 29.34
CA ASP A 1036 -18.15 -46.86 30.40
C ASP A 1036 -17.81 -46.82 31.91
N ALA A 1037 -18.50 -45.95 32.65
CA ALA A 1037 -19.51 -46.33 33.68
C ALA A 1037 -20.07 -45.12 34.49
N THR A 1038 -21.40 -45.04 34.62
CA THR A 1038 -22.15 -44.15 35.56
C THR A 1038 -21.95 -42.61 35.43
N PRO A 1039 -22.89 -41.77 35.91
CA PRO A 1039 -22.77 -40.31 35.83
C PRO A 1039 -21.83 -39.76 36.91
N GLU A 1040 -20.52 -39.78 36.62
CA GLU A 1040 -19.53 -39.02 37.38
C GLU A 1040 -19.73 -37.50 37.21
N ALA A 1041 -19.27 -36.71 38.19
CA ALA A 1041 -19.30 -35.26 38.07
C ALA A 1041 -18.19 -34.79 37.09
N LEU A 1042 -18.57 -34.04 36.05
CA LEU A 1042 -17.66 -33.41 35.07
C LEU A 1042 -16.53 -32.66 35.76
N PHE A 1043 -16.86 -31.97 36.85
CA PHE A 1043 -15.90 -31.43 37.80
C PHE A 1043 -16.57 -31.24 39.17
N ASN A 1044 -15.73 -31.18 40.20
CA ASN A 1044 -16.11 -30.84 41.55
C ASN A 1044 -15.14 -29.75 42.06
N ILE A 1045 -15.70 -28.67 42.60
CA ILE A 1045 -14.98 -27.52 43.16
C ILE A 1045 -15.35 -27.42 44.63
N LYS A 1046 -14.37 -27.59 45.52
CA LYS A 1046 -14.54 -27.40 46.96
C LYS A 1046 -13.78 -26.17 47.41
N ALA A 1047 -14.51 -25.14 47.82
CA ALA A 1047 -13.97 -23.90 48.35
C ALA A 1047 -14.05 -23.95 49.88
N PHE A 1048 -12.95 -24.27 50.55
CA PHE A 1048 -12.85 -24.35 52.01
C PHE A 1048 -12.02 -23.20 52.58
N ALA A 1049 -12.50 -22.63 53.68
CA ALA A 1049 -11.69 -21.86 54.62
C ALA A 1049 -11.41 -22.72 55.85
N MET A 1050 -10.21 -22.57 56.43
CA MET A 1050 -9.88 -23.20 57.71
C MET A 1050 -10.36 -22.30 58.84
N SER A 1051 -11.38 -22.75 59.58
CA SER A 1051 -11.77 -22.12 60.85
C SER A 1051 -10.63 -22.25 61.86
N GLY A 1052 -10.57 -21.36 62.87
CA GLY A 1052 -9.46 -21.31 63.84
C GLY A 1052 -9.21 -22.62 64.59
N ASN A 1053 -10.22 -23.48 64.68
CA ASN A 1053 -10.17 -24.82 65.27
C ASN A 1053 -9.73 -25.94 64.28
N GLN A 1054 -9.13 -25.57 63.14
CA GLN A 1054 -8.67 -26.46 62.07
C GLN A 1054 -9.73 -27.39 61.43
N LYS A 1055 -11.03 -27.11 61.63
CA LYS A 1055 -12.10 -27.70 60.82
C LYS A 1055 -12.28 -26.89 59.52
N PRO A 1056 -12.45 -27.55 58.36
CA PRO A 1056 -12.78 -26.87 57.11
C PRO A 1056 -14.27 -26.52 57.06
N GLU A 1057 -14.58 -25.25 56.83
CA GLU A 1057 -15.93 -24.74 56.54
C GLU A 1057 -15.95 -24.18 55.11
N GLY A 1058 -17.02 -24.38 54.35
CA GLY A 1058 -17.01 -23.97 52.94
C GLY A 1058 -18.17 -24.46 52.10
N TYR A 1059 -17.93 -24.56 50.79
CA TYR A 1059 -18.91 -24.97 49.80
C TYR A 1059 -18.32 -26.04 48.86
N ASP A 1060 -19.15 -27.02 48.52
CA ASP A 1060 -18.88 -28.16 47.65
C ASP A 1060 -19.84 -28.10 46.46
N ALA A 1061 -19.30 -27.81 45.28
CA ALA A 1061 -20.02 -27.59 44.04
C ALA A 1061 -19.64 -28.66 43.00
N ALA A 1062 -20.60 -29.49 42.61
CA ALA A 1062 -20.40 -30.62 41.70
C ALA A 1062 -21.30 -30.47 40.45
N MET A 1063 -20.71 -30.52 39.26
CA MET A 1063 -21.45 -30.41 38.00
C MET A 1063 -21.57 -31.76 37.32
N TYR A 1064 -22.79 -32.17 36.99
CA TYR A 1064 -23.12 -33.48 36.42
C TYR A 1064 -23.67 -33.35 34.99
N TYR A 1065 -23.39 -34.35 34.16
CA TYR A 1065 -23.89 -34.44 32.79
C TYR A 1065 -24.74 -35.69 32.64
N THR A 1066 -25.97 -35.53 32.12
CA THR A 1066 -26.92 -36.62 31.91
C THR A 1066 -27.20 -36.76 30.41
N PRO A 1067 -26.66 -37.80 29.74
CA PRO A 1067 -26.87 -38.01 28.31
C PRO A 1067 -28.20 -38.73 28.05
N GLU A 1068 -29.30 -37.99 28.00
CA GLU A 1068 -30.60 -38.47 27.48
C GLU A 1068 -30.88 -37.90 26.07
N ALA A 1069 -31.68 -38.62 25.29
CA ALA A 1069 -31.57 -38.62 23.83
C ALA A 1069 -31.96 -37.31 23.09
N ASP A 1070 -32.77 -36.43 23.70
CA ASP A 1070 -33.35 -35.26 23.03
C ASP A 1070 -32.99 -33.89 23.65
N PHE A 1071 -32.41 -33.83 24.86
CA PHE A 1071 -32.02 -32.56 25.50
C PHE A 1071 -30.71 -32.65 26.30
N GLN A 1072 -29.78 -31.71 26.06
CA GLN A 1072 -28.52 -31.60 26.80
C GLN A 1072 -28.69 -30.75 28.07
N ASN A 1073 -28.96 -31.42 29.20
CA ASN A 1073 -28.99 -30.77 30.51
C ASN A 1073 -27.69 -31.02 31.29
N THR A 1074 -27.08 -29.95 31.77
CA THR A 1074 -25.91 -30.00 32.66
C THR A 1074 -26.27 -29.39 34.01
N GLN A 1075 -26.29 -30.21 35.06
CA GLN A 1075 -26.75 -29.82 36.40
C GLN A 1075 -25.59 -29.43 37.30
N LEU A 1076 -25.54 -28.17 37.72
CA LEU A 1076 -24.67 -27.74 38.81
C LEU A 1076 -25.39 -27.89 40.15
N ILE A 1077 -24.84 -28.73 41.04
CA ILE A 1077 -25.27 -28.89 42.43
C ILE A 1077 -24.30 -28.14 43.34
N VAL A 1078 -24.81 -27.25 44.19
CA VAL A 1078 -24.00 -26.60 45.24
C VAL A 1078 -24.56 -26.96 46.62
N SER A 1079 -23.65 -27.27 47.54
CA SER A 1079 -23.93 -27.65 48.93
C SER A 1079 -22.93 -26.98 49.88
N GLN A 1080 -23.35 -26.68 51.10
CA GLN A 1080 -22.48 -26.09 52.13
C GLN A 1080 -21.91 -27.18 53.04
N VAL A 1081 -20.67 -27.01 53.48
CA VAL A 1081 -19.96 -27.93 54.39
C VAL A 1081 -19.70 -27.19 55.71
N GLY A 1082 -20.40 -27.61 56.76
CA GLY A 1082 -20.34 -27.03 58.10
C GLY A 1082 -21.30 -27.75 59.05
N GLU A 1083 -21.06 -27.63 60.36
CA GLU A 1083 -21.60 -28.53 61.40
C GLU A 1083 -23.14 -28.41 61.65
N ALA A 1084 -23.83 -27.51 60.93
CA ALA A 1084 -25.29 -27.46 60.83
C ALA A 1084 -25.73 -26.90 59.44
N THR A 1085 -25.92 -27.77 58.45
CA THR A 1085 -26.27 -27.41 57.06
C THR A 1085 -27.33 -28.35 56.48
N ASN A 1086 -28.38 -27.80 55.86
CA ASN A 1086 -29.58 -28.54 55.41
C ASN A 1086 -30.13 -28.05 54.05
N TRP A 1087 -29.32 -27.38 53.22
CA TRP A 1087 -29.77 -26.81 51.94
C TRP A 1087 -28.85 -27.17 50.76
N LYS A 1088 -29.44 -27.24 49.57
CA LYS A 1088 -28.81 -27.62 48.30
C LYS A 1088 -29.47 -26.82 47.18
N MET A 1089 -28.67 -26.31 46.23
CA MET A 1089 -29.16 -25.59 45.06
C MET A 1089 -28.79 -26.35 43.78
N CYS A 1090 -29.71 -26.38 42.80
CA CYS A 1090 -29.53 -27.00 41.49
C CYS A 1090 -29.82 -25.99 40.37
N VAL A 1091 -29.04 -25.99 39.29
CA VAL A 1091 -29.28 -25.16 38.09
C VAL A 1091 -28.92 -25.95 36.83
N ASP A 1092 -29.81 -25.93 35.82
CA ASP A 1092 -29.61 -26.51 34.49
C ASP A 1092 -29.08 -25.46 33.49
N THR A 1093 -28.11 -25.84 32.65
CA THR A 1093 -27.58 -24.99 31.56
C THR A 1093 -27.22 -25.79 30.31
N SER A 1094 -27.31 -25.13 29.13
CA SER A 1094 -26.91 -25.64 27.81
C SER A 1094 -25.70 -24.87 27.28
N ALA A 1095 -24.73 -25.55 26.68
CA ALA A 1095 -23.38 -24.99 26.46
C ALA A 1095 -22.80 -25.27 25.06
N GLY A 1096 -22.04 -24.29 24.54
CA GLY A 1096 -21.01 -24.49 23.53
C GLY A 1096 -19.62 -24.40 24.17
N VAL A 1097 -18.64 -25.14 23.66
CA VAL A 1097 -17.31 -25.24 24.30
C VAL A 1097 -16.41 -24.08 23.86
N VAL A 1098 -15.83 -23.38 24.85
CA VAL A 1098 -14.86 -22.28 24.66
C VAL A 1098 -13.53 -22.69 25.28
N VAL A 1099 -12.42 -22.48 24.55
CA VAL A 1099 -11.06 -22.72 25.05
C VAL A 1099 -10.33 -21.39 25.27
N LEU A 1100 -10.22 -21.00 26.54
CA LEU A 1100 -9.44 -19.84 27.00
C LEU A 1100 -7.95 -20.20 27.06
N TRP A 1101 -7.10 -19.37 26.45
CA TRP A 1101 -5.64 -19.55 26.50
C TRP A 1101 -4.96 -18.68 27.56
N PHE A 1102 -5.49 -17.47 27.81
CA PHE A 1102 -5.07 -16.58 28.89
C PHE A 1102 -6.27 -15.76 29.40
N SER A 1103 -6.18 -15.31 30.64
CA SER A 1103 -7.08 -14.29 31.21
C SER A 1103 -6.23 -13.29 31.99
N PHE A 1104 -6.48 -11.99 31.77
CA PHE A 1104 -5.81 -10.89 32.45
C PHE A 1104 -6.83 -9.78 32.76
N THR A 1105 -6.97 -9.43 34.04
CA THR A 1105 -7.78 -8.28 34.46
C THR A 1105 -7.04 -6.99 34.12
N VAL A 1106 -7.47 -6.32 33.04
CA VAL A 1106 -6.97 -5.01 32.65
C VAL A 1106 -7.49 -3.95 33.63
N PRO A 1107 -6.64 -3.12 34.26
CA PRO A 1107 -7.10 -2.06 35.15
C PRO A 1107 -8.05 -1.08 34.44
N GLU A 1108 -9.10 -0.66 35.13
CA GLU A 1108 -10.15 0.22 34.59
C GLU A 1108 -9.58 1.53 34.00
N THR A 1109 -8.50 2.05 34.59
CA THR A 1109 -7.73 3.21 34.10
C THR A 1109 -7.01 2.96 32.76
N MET A 1110 -6.54 1.73 32.49
CA MET A 1110 -5.99 1.36 31.19
C MET A 1110 -7.10 1.23 30.12
N ALA A 1111 -8.29 0.76 30.50
CA ALA A 1111 -9.45 0.71 29.59
C ALA A 1111 -9.98 2.12 29.27
N GLU A 1112 -10.03 3.02 30.26
CA GLU A 1112 -10.39 4.45 30.11
C GLU A 1112 -9.35 5.20 29.25
N MET A 1113 -8.06 4.98 29.50
CA MET A 1113 -6.98 5.56 28.70
C MET A 1113 -6.91 4.95 27.29
N GLY A 1114 -7.24 3.66 27.12
CA GLY A 1114 -7.36 2.99 25.83
C GLY A 1114 -8.45 3.64 24.97
N ARG A 1115 -9.65 3.85 25.53
CA ARG A 1115 -10.73 4.63 24.90
C ARG A 1115 -10.26 6.04 24.51
N ARG A 1116 -9.59 6.77 25.42
CA ARG A 1116 -9.07 8.12 25.14
C ARG A 1116 -7.98 8.20 24.09
N ILE A 1117 -6.94 7.37 24.18
CA ILE A 1117 -5.85 7.33 23.18
C ILE A 1117 -6.44 6.89 21.84
N GLY A 1118 -7.36 5.95 21.87
CA GLY A 1118 -8.10 5.45 20.73
C GLY A 1118 -8.72 6.54 19.85
N SER A 1119 -9.37 7.56 20.44
CA SER A 1119 -10.06 8.62 19.67
C SER A 1119 -9.11 9.62 18.98
N TYR A 1120 -7.79 9.47 19.19
CA TYR A 1120 -6.71 10.15 18.45
C TYR A 1120 -5.95 9.26 17.46
N ILE A 1121 -6.33 7.98 17.34
CA ILE A 1121 -5.78 6.97 16.41
C ILE A 1121 -6.83 6.41 15.40
N PRO A 1122 -7.97 7.07 15.04
CA PRO A 1122 -8.73 6.66 13.86
C PRO A 1122 -7.84 6.63 12.61
N GLY A 1123 -7.66 5.45 12.00
CA GLY A 1123 -6.91 5.25 10.76
C GLY A 1123 -5.57 4.52 10.87
N MET A 1124 -4.73 4.75 11.89
CA MET A 1124 -3.35 4.19 11.85
C MET A 1124 -3.29 2.66 12.03
N ALA A 1125 -4.11 2.09 12.91
CA ALA A 1125 -4.24 0.62 13.01
C ALA A 1125 -4.78 -0.01 11.72
N PHE A 1126 -5.61 0.73 10.96
CA PHE A 1126 -6.14 0.29 9.67
C PHE A 1126 -5.11 0.45 8.53
N LEU A 1127 -4.29 1.51 8.55
CA LEU A 1127 -3.12 1.65 7.66
C LEU A 1127 -2.13 0.49 7.83
N LEU A 1128 -2.01 -0.06 9.06
CA LEU A 1128 -1.15 -1.21 9.37
C LEU A 1128 -1.79 -2.60 9.12
N GLY A 1129 -3.10 -2.69 8.82
CA GLY A 1129 -3.69 -3.88 8.21
C GLY A 1129 -4.89 -4.57 8.88
N PHE A 1130 -5.28 -4.17 10.09
CA PHE A 1130 -6.25 -4.94 10.92
C PHE A 1130 -7.75 -4.72 10.56
N TYR A 1131 -8.64 -5.50 11.19
CA TYR A 1131 -10.12 -5.49 11.05
C TYR A 1131 -10.80 -5.58 12.44
N GLN A 1132 -12.11 -5.25 12.52
CA GLN A 1132 -12.89 -5.20 13.77
C GLN A 1132 -14.36 -5.56 13.54
N GLN A 1133 -14.99 -6.26 14.51
CA GLN A 1133 -16.43 -6.56 14.56
C GLN A 1133 -16.96 -6.30 15.99
N HIS A 1134 -18.28 -6.17 16.18
CA HIS A 1134 -18.90 -5.73 17.43
C HIS A 1134 -19.95 -6.72 17.96
N GLU A 1135 -19.79 -7.16 19.21
CA GLU A 1135 -20.73 -7.99 19.98
C GLU A 1135 -20.78 -7.48 21.44
N ARG A 1136 -21.81 -7.87 22.21
CA ARG A 1136 -21.98 -7.44 23.62
C ARG A 1136 -21.36 -8.46 24.58
N ASN A 1137 -20.62 -7.99 25.61
CA ASN A 1137 -20.06 -8.84 26.67
C ASN A 1137 -20.05 -8.15 28.05
N ALA A 1138 -19.76 -8.90 29.11
CA ALA A 1138 -19.80 -8.47 30.52
C ALA A 1138 -18.68 -7.48 30.92
N LYS A 1139 -18.92 -6.68 31.97
CA LYS A 1139 -18.26 -5.37 32.17
C LYS A 1139 -16.79 -5.31 32.60
N GLN A 1140 -16.11 -6.42 32.95
CA GLN A 1140 -14.71 -6.34 33.44
C GLN A 1140 -13.80 -7.50 32.97
N GLU A 1141 -14.19 -8.28 31.96
CA GLU A 1141 -13.40 -9.43 31.49
C GLU A 1141 -12.85 -9.24 30.08
N VAL A 1142 -11.57 -9.54 29.89
CA VAL A 1142 -10.95 -9.73 28.56
C VAL A 1142 -10.78 -11.22 28.32
N SER A 1143 -11.73 -11.81 27.59
CA SER A 1143 -11.70 -13.23 27.23
C SER A 1143 -10.85 -13.39 25.96
N ALA A 1144 -9.95 -14.37 25.92
CA ALA A 1144 -9.15 -14.69 24.74
C ALA A 1144 -9.43 -16.14 24.32
N SER A 1145 -10.46 -16.31 23.49
CA SER A 1145 -10.89 -17.62 23.00
C SER A 1145 -10.31 -17.93 21.63
N VAL A 1146 -9.89 -19.19 21.45
CA VAL A 1146 -9.21 -19.67 20.25
C VAL A 1146 -10.05 -20.82 19.67
N ALA A 1147 -10.84 -20.51 18.65
CA ALA A 1147 -11.71 -21.48 17.97
C ALA A 1147 -11.08 -21.90 16.63
N ALA A 1148 -11.10 -23.19 16.32
CA ALA A 1148 -10.85 -23.63 14.96
C ALA A 1148 -12.06 -23.24 14.10
N ALA A 1149 -11.86 -22.43 13.06
CA ALA A 1149 -12.91 -22.10 12.09
C ALA A 1149 -12.87 -23.05 10.87
N SER A 1150 -11.72 -23.67 10.62
CA SER A 1150 -11.54 -24.79 9.71
C SER A 1150 -10.27 -25.57 10.06
N ALA A 1151 -9.93 -26.61 9.30
CA ALA A 1151 -8.67 -27.34 9.47
C ALA A 1151 -7.41 -26.45 9.26
N ASP A 1152 -7.53 -25.37 8.48
CA ASP A 1152 -6.42 -24.48 8.12
C ASP A 1152 -6.54 -23.07 8.75
N SER A 1153 -7.62 -22.77 9.50
CA SER A 1153 -7.88 -21.44 10.06
C SER A 1153 -8.32 -21.46 11.52
N VAL A 1154 -7.72 -20.55 12.30
CA VAL A 1154 -7.99 -20.36 13.72
C VAL A 1154 -8.57 -18.95 13.90
N ASP A 1155 -9.83 -18.87 14.32
CA ASP A 1155 -10.47 -17.62 14.70
C ASP A 1155 -10.15 -17.35 16.17
N VAL A 1156 -9.40 -16.27 16.42
CA VAL A 1156 -9.07 -15.82 17.77
C VAL A 1156 -10.04 -14.71 18.16
N LYS A 1157 -11.14 -15.10 18.80
CA LYS A 1157 -12.15 -14.16 19.32
C LYS A 1157 -11.69 -13.67 20.69
N ILE A 1158 -11.08 -12.48 20.69
CA ILE A 1158 -10.79 -11.72 21.91
C ILE A 1158 -12.01 -10.83 22.21
N GLU A 1159 -12.69 -11.11 23.31
CA GLU A 1159 -13.84 -10.35 23.76
C GLU A 1159 -13.40 -9.35 24.83
N PHE A 1160 -13.90 -8.12 24.76
CA PHE A 1160 -13.58 -7.04 25.69
C PHE A 1160 -14.86 -6.59 26.43
N PRO A 1161 -14.73 -5.90 27.59
CA PRO A 1161 -15.88 -5.47 28.36
C PRO A 1161 -16.72 -4.38 27.66
N GLU A 1162 -18.00 -4.27 28.05
CA GLU A 1162 -19.02 -3.42 27.43
C GLU A 1162 -18.56 -1.97 27.18
N VAL A 1163 -18.57 -1.56 25.90
CA VAL A 1163 -18.25 -0.20 25.46
C VAL A 1163 -19.56 0.54 25.15
N LEU A 1164 -19.87 1.57 25.94
CA LEU A 1164 -20.91 2.55 25.62
C LEU A 1164 -20.42 3.56 24.55
N GLU A 1165 -21.39 4.28 23.97
CA GLU A 1165 -21.31 4.90 22.64
C GLU A 1165 -20.13 5.86 22.36
N GLU A 1166 -19.77 5.87 21.07
CA GLU A 1166 -18.85 6.79 20.37
C GLU A 1166 -17.32 6.72 20.63
N THR A 1167 -16.59 6.66 19.52
CA THR A 1167 -15.12 6.64 19.33
C THR A 1167 -14.33 5.35 19.66
N PHE A 1168 -13.51 4.96 18.68
CA PHE A 1168 -12.58 3.81 18.65
C PHE A 1168 -11.33 4.14 19.50
N THR A 1169 -10.30 3.30 19.74
CA THR A 1169 -9.53 2.38 18.87
C THR A 1169 -8.55 1.54 19.72
N THR A 1170 -7.95 0.48 19.12
CA THR A 1170 -6.72 -0.26 19.54
C THR A 1170 -6.85 -1.17 20.78
N TYR A 1171 -6.01 -2.21 21.02
CA TYR A 1171 -4.69 -2.54 20.46
C TYR A 1171 -4.50 -3.97 19.89
N ILE A 1172 -3.62 -4.01 18.88
CA ILE A 1172 -2.70 -5.08 18.39
C ILE A 1172 -2.54 -6.33 19.29
N PHE A 1173 -2.75 -7.52 18.70
CA PHE A 1173 -1.77 -8.63 18.60
C PHE A 1173 -2.23 -9.59 17.48
N MET A 1174 -1.41 -10.60 17.13
CA MET A 1174 -1.70 -11.63 16.10
C MET A 1174 -1.93 -11.17 14.64
N GLN A 1175 -0.83 -10.82 13.96
CA GLN A 1175 -0.59 -11.40 12.62
C GLN A 1175 0.78 -12.11 12.50
N SER A 1176 1.64 -11.99 13.51
CA SER A 1176 3.03 -12.50 13.50
C SER A 1176 3.30 -13.64 14.49
N TYR A 1177 2.26 -14.30 15.03
CA TYR A 1177 2.39 -15.39 16.01
C TYR A 1177 1.67 -16.67 15.55
N LYS A 1178 2.35 -17.45 14.70
CA LYS A 1178 2.38 -18.90 14.94
C LYS A 1178 3.64 -19.18 15.76
N ILE A 1179 3.47 -19.62 17.01
CA ILE A 1179 4.57 -20.22 17.76
C ILE A 1179 5.04 -21.44 16.97
N LEU A 1180 6.35 -21.66 16.88
CA LEU A 1180 6.94 -22.82 16.22
C LEU A 1180 6.78 -24.08 17.07
N THR A 1181 5.54 -24.51 17.30
CA THR A 1181 5.24 -25.80 17.92
C THR A 1181 5.58 -26.90 16.92
N LEU A 1182 6.85 -27.32 16.93
CA LEU A 1182 7.44 -28.28 16.00
C LEU A 1182 6.95 -29.71 16.33
N HIS A 1183 5.67 -29.97 16.05
CA HIS A 1183 5.11 -31.32 16.10
C HIS A 1183 5.60 -32.13 14.90
N ILE A 1184 6.39 -33.16 15.17
CA ILE A 1184 6.91 -34.11 14.17
C ILE A 1184 5.80 -35.08 13.75
N THR A 1185 4.82 -34.56 13.00
CA THR A 1185 3.82 -35.28 12.20
C THR A 1185 3.43 -34.34 11.05
N GLY A 1186 3.76 -34.71 9.80
CA GLY A 1186 3.82 -33.78 8.68
C GLY A 1186 2.49 -33.34 8.06
N LEU A 1187 2.61 -32.58 6.95
CA LEU A 1187 1.55 -31.98 6.11
C LEU A 1187 0.87 -30.71 6.66
N CYS A 1188 1.65 -29.63 6.87
CA CYS A 1188 1.39 -28.34 6.23
C CYS A 1188 2.57 -27.37 6.44
N CYS A 1189 3.09 -26.76 5.37
CA CYS A 1189 4.21 -25.81 5.47
C CYS A 1189 4.02 -24.62 4.52
N CYS A 1190 4.58 -23.48 4.92
CA CYS A 1190 4.58 -22.17 4.23
C CYS A 1190 3.24 -21.38 4.20
N ILE A 1191 3.39 -20.06 4.01
CA ILE A 1191 2.37 -19.05 3.68
C ILE A 1191 1.36 -18.70 4.80
N TYR A 1192 1.82 -17.88 5.73
CA TYR A 1192 1.21 -16.56 5.98
C TYR A 1192 2.36 -15.59 6.25
N MET A 1193 2.50 -14.54 5.43
CA MET A 1193 3.56 -13.54 5.56
C MET A 1193 2.99 -12.15 5.26
N ASP A 1194 3.42 -11.13 6.01
CA ASP A 1194 3.33 -9.73 5.60
C ASP A 1194 4.08 -9.60 4.25
N VAL A 1195 3.49 -8.90 3.28
CA VAL A 1195 4.06 -8.65 1.94
C VAL A 1195 5.45 -7.98 2.03
N SER A 1196 5.75 -7.35 3.17
CA SER A 1196 7.06 -6.80 3.51
C SER A 1196 8.18 -7.86 3.60
N PHE A 1197 7.87 -9.10 4.02
CA PHE A 1197 8.84 -10.18 4.20
C PHE A 1197 8.77 -11.22 3.07
N LEU A 1198 9.33 -10.90 1.90
CA LEU A 1198 9.44 -11.81 0.76
C LEU A 1198 10.57 -12.86 0.92
N LEU A 1199 10.44 -13.76 1.90
CA LEU A 1199 11.44 -14.82 2.12
C LEU A 1199 11.58 -15.77 0.90
N PRO A 1200 12.80 -16.25 0.61
CA PRO A 1200 12.98 -17.35 -0.33
C PRO A 1200 12.56 -18.68 0.31
N CYS A 1201 11.46 -19.25 -0.16
CA CYS A 1201 11.26 -20.70 -0.03
C CYS A 1201 12.21 -21.39 -1.03
N HIS A 1202 13.07 -22.27 -0.52
CA HIS A 1202 13.94 -23.15 -1.30
C HIS A 1202 13.24 -24.47 -1.63
#